data_AF-A0A353YZY7-F1
#
_entry.id   AF-A0A353YZY7-F1
#
_cell.length_a   1.000
_cell.length_b   1.000
_cell.length_c   1.000
_cell.angle_alpha   90.00
_cell.angle_beta   90.00
_cell.angle_gamma   90.00
#
_symmetry.space_group_name_H-M   'P 1'
#
loop_
_entity.id
_entity.type
_entity.pdbx_description
1 polymer ?
#
loop_
_entity_poly.entity_id
_entity_poly.type
_entity_poly.pdbx_seq_one_letter_code
_entity_poly.pdbx_strand_id
1 'polypeptide(L)'
;MLPNQVLTTKLNPPSYFQEYFKRDRLEELLEKNSNRIATIICAGAGYGKSTLVSHWVENKKAIWISCDTEMNDLKVLISYITYGFIKNEINPFQLTSKLLASQSPIREELLFNTFLSEINLIKEKIYVVLDDFHVLKNQQTIKLFQIYFRFPPENIHLVILTRQNPTFNIEKYRINQLLNEVGVCDLSITTSELKIYAKSTFNLTLNAYQIDAINRSTEGWFLGVNQLLISYKDLKTPLAKKLQILNQQQFNTYFIEEVIGRQSKDNQKVLFVCSLFSRFCKNLISTVLDDLESGLSSTVISQTLKNKNNFIISLDTVNKWFRFHHQFQEALEVYFSNHLFEDLRSDCLISGGKWLIANKLYEEGTSKMIASGNKEMAIYHLQSFRYQLLNTDQHNRLAEIYNLFPVADRKSNIELLLINAHIRENQGKIKLLPEIKKQCDEAIKKEKLNNQQLGECKLWNAVILYHSGKYVESLGSVNQALALLSDNAKSVKTFSYAYKAFALNALNKKDEALNFLNSRLDFLHKSETHSIVRILFCKVAIYRLYSELKNCIPFVSQIIDISERYGHYETLGMGLYFQLEYNYRTANCLKCEEYFKKAHEYRYGMRPYWYANILGIKIYCSLHQNYKGLKESIQQLDEFSKDLNADNISQFRNVMLTEVALREGNYEQALQLYKKSSFHLYAPFLYYNLTQITELKVLLYTNKTNDLETFYKASKSLWKFGRAQQHSNLLLQLNILNAIASHMQGKTNDATNYMSEALSISEATGDLLVYKEFSYHVLEVLVNMAQKAVSSSYLRRVLSLFEISEQNKTASKDSSVYPQNFHSTESTQDIIVESIVHKIEILISKRELQILELVAKGFKNNDIANTLFISVETVKKHLSSVYKKLKVKNRIGAVIKAKKFNLLKSQAPSPES
;
A
#
# COMPACT_ATOMS: atom_id res chain seq x y z
N MET A 1 3.12 6.27 -11.22
CA MET A 1 1.88 6.64 -11.93
C MET A 1 0.88 7.14 -10.90
N LEU A 2 0.25 8.29 -11.11
CA LEU A 2 -0.82 8.78 -10.24
C LEU A 2 -2.05 7.88 -10.36
N PRO A 3 -2.95 7.85 -9.36
CA PRO A 3 -4.21 7.13 -9.45
C PRO A 3 -4.98 7.60 -10.69
N ASN A 4 -5.48 6.67 -11.50
CA ASN A 4 -6.38 6.91 -12.64
C ASN A 4 -7.77 7.47 -12.23
N GLN A 5 -7.88 8.14 -11.07
CA GLN A 5 -9.09 8.68 -10.47
C GLN A 5 -9.32 10.17 -10.78
N VAL A 6 -8.43 10.81 -11.54
CA VAL A 6 -8.54 12.23 -11.85
C VAL A 6 -9.28 12.47 -13.16
N LEU A 7 -10.44 13.12 -13.07
CA LEU A 7 -11.19 13.58 -14.22
C LEU A 7 -10.60 14.90 -14.72
N THR A 8 -9.85 14.85 -15.83
CA THR A 8 -9.13 16.00 -16.40
C THR A 8 -10.03 17.19 -16.76
N THR A 9 -11.32 16.93 -17.00
CA THR A 9 -12.35 17.93 -17.26
C THR A 9 -12.63 18.81 -16.04
N LYS A 10 -12.48 18.30 -14.81
CA LYS A 10 -12.62 19.12 -13.58
C LYS A 10 -11.42 20.07 -13.38
N LEU A 11 -10.36 19.87 -14.17
CA LEU A 11 -9.11 20.65 -14.10
C LEU A 11 -8.99 21.72 -15.19
N ASN A 12 -10.04 21.93 -15.97
CA ASN A 12 -10.09 23.00 -16.95
C ASN A 12 -10.86 24.18 -16.36
N PRO A 13 -10.36 25.42 -16.56
CA PRO A 13 -11.18 26.58 -16.29
C PRO A 13 -12.42 26.54 -17.20
N PRO A 14 -13.59 27.05 -16.72
CA PRO A 14 -14.79 27.11 -17.53
C PRO A 14 -14.53 28.01 -18.75
N SER A 15 -14.84 27.51 -19.94
CA SER A 15 -14.80 28.32 -21.17
C SER A 15 -16.07 29.14 -21.31
N TYR A 16 -15.93 30.37 -21.79
CA TYR A 16 -17.06 31.28 -21.99
C TYR A 16 -17.65 31.09 -23.39
N PHE A 17 -18.93 30.72 -23.46
CA PHE A 17 -19.68 30.66 -24.73
C PHE A 17 -20.14 32.04 -25.26
N GLN A 18 -19.89 33.11 -24.49
CA GLN A 18 -20.26 34.49 -24.82
C GLN A 18 -19.00 35.36 -24.93
N GLU A 19 -19.08 36.48 -25.66
CA GLU A 19 -18.09 37.55 -25.52
C GLU A 19 -18.03 37.95 -24.05
N TYR A 20 -16.88 37.74 -23.42
CA TYR A 20 -16.66 38.06 -22.03
C TYR A 20 -16.85 39.56 -21.83
N PHE A 21 -17.83 39.93 -21.00
CA PHE A 21 -18.00 41.31 -20.58
C PHE A 21 -16.89 41.65 -19.58
N LYS A 22 -15.84 42.30 -20.09
CA LYS A 22 -14.68 42.69 -19.29
C LYS A 22 -15.05 43.69 -18.21
N ARG A 23 -14.65 43.40 -16.97
CA ARG A 23 -14.88 44.26 -15.80
C ARG A 23 -13.53 44.71 -15.24
N ASP A 24 -12.95 45.73 -15.87
CA ASP A 24 -11.58 46.20 -15.59
C ASP A 24 -11.33 46.45 -14.10
N ARG A 25 -12.29 47.08 -13.40
CA ARG A 25 -12.22 47.31 -11.94
C ARG A 25 -11.96 46.04 -11.14
N LEU A 26 -12.59 44.93 -11.51
CA LEU A 26 -12.45 43.66 -10.79
C LEU A 26 -11.13 42.97 -11.13
N GLU A 27 -10.68 43.03 -12.38
CA GLU A 27 -9.39 42.47 -12.78
C GLU A 27 -8.22 43.25 -12.16
N GLU A 28 -8.29 44.57 -12.11
CA GLU A 28 -7.32 45.41 -11.40
C GLU A 28 -7.27 45.09 -9.90
N LEU A 29 -8.44 44.84 -9.28
CA LEU A 29 -8.53 44.44 -7.87
C LEU A 29 -7.85 43.09 -7.61
N LEU A 30 -8.01 42.12 -8.52
CA LEU A 30 -7.33 40.83 -8.43
C LEU A 30 -5.82 40.96 -8.68
N GLU A 31 -5.41 41.75 -9.67
CA GLU A 31 -4.01 41.92 -10.05
C GLU A 31 -3.20 42.63 -8.95
N LYS A 32 -3.73 43.74 -8.42
CA LYS A 32 -3.09 44.53 -7.36
C LYS A 32 -2.80 43.71 -6.10
N ASN A 33 -3.63 42.70 -5.83
CA ASN A 33 -3.52 41.87 -4.64
C ASN A 33 -2.98 40.46 -4.93
N SER A 34 -2.43 40.21 -6.12
CA SER A 34 -1.93 38.89 -6.53
C SER A 34 -0.69 38.40 -5.76
N ASN A 35 -0.03 39.26 -4.98
CA ASN A 35 1.11 38.90 -4.12
C ASN A 35 0.71 38.49 -2.70
N ARG A 36 -0.59 38.52 -2.38
CA ARG A 36 -1.14 38.04 -1.12
C ARG A 36 -1.15 36.50 -1.08
N ILE A 37 -1.34 35.90 0.10
CA ILE A 37 -1.33 34.42 0.23
C ILE A 37 -2.54 33.79 -0.46
N ALA A 38 -3.68 34.48 -0.45
CA ALA A 38 -4.90 33.99 -1.08
C ALA A 38 -5.85 35.11 -1.50
N THR A 39 -6.67 34.81 -2.51
CA THR A 39 -7.87 35.57 -2.88
C THR A 39 -9.11 34.72 -2.56
N ILE A 40 -10.06 35.25 -1.80
CA ILE A 40 -11.33 34.60 -1.48
C ILE A 40 -12.46 35.42 -2.13
N ILE A 41 -13.16 34.79 -3.07
CA ILE A 41 -14.32 35.39 -3.74
C ILE A 41 -15.57 34.71 -3.21
N CYS A 42 -16.35 35.44 -2.42
CA CYS A 42 -17.54 34.93 -1.75
C CYS A 42 -18.81 35.65 -2.23
N ALA A 43 -19.62 34.95 -3.02
CA ALA A 43 -20.93 35.42 -3.44
C ALA A 43 -21.82 34.24 -3.87
N GLY A 44 -23.13 34.45 -3.92
CA GLY A 44 -24.08 33.48 -4.44
C GLY A 44 -23.79 33.05 -5.89
N ALA A 45 -24.55 32.09 -6.41
CA ALA A 45 -24.46 31.73 -7.82
C ALA A 45 -24.75 32.93 -8.73
N GLY A 46 -24.25 32.88 -9.97
CA GLY A 46 -24.63 33.86 -11.00
C GLY A 46 -24.01 35.27 -10.85
N TYR A 47 -23.23 35.54 -9.81
CA TYR A 47 -22.46 36.79 -9.69
C TYR A 47 -21.21 36.85 -10.60
N GLY A 48 -20.93 35.80 -11.37
CA GLY A 48 -19.82 35.77 -12.34
C GLY A 48 -18.44 35.44 -11.74
N LYS A 49 -18.35 34.89 -10.52
CA LYS A 49 -17.08 34.54 -9.84
C LYS A 49 -16.13 33.72 -10.72
N SER A 50 -16.60 32.57 -11.21
CA SER A 50 -15.79 31.65 -12.02
C SER A 50 -15.39 32.28 -13.36
N THR A 51 -16.26 33.12 -13.92
CA THR A 51 -16.03 33.85 -15.18
C THR A 51 -15.05 35.02 -15.03
N LEU A 52 -15.03 35.69 -13.90
CA LEU A 52 -14.02 36.71 -13.62
C LEU A 52 -12.64 36.05 -13.50
N VAL A 53 -12.53 34.99 -12.71
CA VAL A 53 -11.23 34.39 -12.40
C VAL A 53 -10.65 33.61 -13.57
N SER A 54 -11.46 32.86 -14.33
CA SER A 54 -10.93 32.12 -15.48
C SER A 54 -10.36 33.08 -16.56
N HIS A 55 -10.89 34.30 -16.72
CA HIS A 55 -10.34 35.31 -17.64
C HIS A 55 -9.09 35.96 -17.05
N TRP A 56 -9.13 36.33 -15.77
CA TRP A 56 -7.97 36.92 -15.08
C TRP A 56 -6.74 36.00 -15.10
N VAL A 57 -6.93 34.67 -15.05
CA VAL A 57 -5.83 33.70 -15.06
C VAL A 57 -5.48 33.15 -16.46
N GLU A 58 -6.16 33.57 -17.53
CA GLU A 58 -5.98 33.02 -18.89
C GLU A 58 -4.52 33.12 -19.37
N ASN A 59 -3.86 34.23 -19.07
CA ASN A 59 -2.45 34.49 -19.41
C ASN A 59 -1.48 34.18 -18.25
N LYS A 60 -1.91 33.39 -17.27
CA LYS A 60 -1.13 33.05 -16.06
C LYS A 60 -0.95 31.54 -15.94
N LYS A 61 0.12 31.10 -15.28
CA LYS A 61 0.25 29.69 -14.87
C LYS A 61 -0.76 29.40 -13.76
N ALA A 62 -1.87 28.79 -14.13
CA ALA A 62 -2.96 28.51 -13.21
C ALA A 62 -3.43 27.05 -13.27
N ILE A 63 -3.75 26.52 -12.10
CA ILE A 63 -4.29 25.18 -11.91
C ILE A 63 -5.72 25.38 -11.44
N TRP A 64 -6.67 25.04 -12.31
CA TRP A 64 -8.08 25.09 -11.98
C TRP A 64 -8.54 23.76 -11.40
N ILE A 65 -9.39 23.80 -10.37
CA ILE A 65 -10.00 22.62 -9.76
C ILE A 65 -11.45 22.96 -9.44
N SER A 66 -12.39 22.30 -10.12
CA SER A 66 -13.81 22.39 -9.81
C SER A 66 -14.14 21.40 -8.69
N CYS A 67 -14.40 21.90 -7.48
CA CYS A 67 -14.69 21.08 -6.30
C CYS A 67 -16.07 20.43 -6.41
N ASP A 68 -16.18 19.21 -5.92
CA ASP A 68 -17.44 18.49 -5.80
C ASP A 68 -17.49 17.60 -4.56
N THR A 69 -18.56 16.81 -4.42
CA THR A 69 -18.79 15.99 -3.23
C THR A 69 -17.78 14.86 -3.09
N GLU A 70 -17.22 14.33 -4.18
CA GLU A 70 -16.21 13.25 -4.16
C GLU A 70 -14.90 13.74 -3.52
N MET A 71 -14.57 15.01 -3.73
CA MET A 71 -13.41 15.66 -3.12
C MET A 71 -13.56 15.91 -1.60
N ASN A 72 -14.62 15.42 -0.97
CA ASN A 72 -14.68 15.28 0.49
C ASN A 72 -13.80 14.15 1.03
N ASP A 73 -13.29 13.26 0.16
CA ASP A 73 -12.18 12.39 0.47
C ASP A 73 -10.85 13.13 0.26
N LEU A 74 -9.99 13.10 1.29
CA LEU A 74 -8.72 13.81 1.28
C LEU A 74 -7.76 13.33 0.19
N LYS A 75 -7.66 12.01 -0.04
CA LYS A 75 -6.79 11.45 -1.08
C LYS A 75 -7.29 11.85 -2.46
N VAL A 76 -8.60 11.87 -2.67
CA VAL A 76 -9.21 12.33 -3.93
C VAL A 76 -8.85 13.79 -4.17
N LEU A 77 -9.10 14.68 -3.22
CA LEU A 77 -8.78 16.10 -3.35
C LEU A 77 -7.29 16.34 -3.67
N ILE A 78 -6.38 15.74 -2.91
CA ILE A 78 -4.93 15.88 -3.14
C ILE A 78 -4.52 15.27 -4.49
N SER A 79 -5.18 14.20 -4.95
CA SER A 79 -4.94 13.63 -6.29
C SER A 79 -5.30 14.63 -7.39
N TYR A 80 -6.44 15.32 -7.29
CA TYR A 80 -6.81 16.37 -8.24
C TYR A 80 -5.82 17.53 -8.24
N ILE A 81 -5.39 18.00 -7.07
CA ILE A 81 -4.40 19.08 -6.97
C ILE A 81 -3.08 18.65 -7.60
N THR A 82 -2.55 17.50 -7.17
CA THR A 82 -1.27 16.93 -7.65
C THR A 82 -1.27 16.73 -9.16
N TYR A 83 -2.34 16.16 -9.71
CA TYR A 83 -2.47 15.98 -11.15
C TYR A 83 -2.58 17.31 -11.89
N GLY A 84 -3.26 18.30 -11.31
CA GLY A 84 -3.34 19.66 -11.85
C GLY A 84 -1.96 20.29 -12.08
N PHE A 85 -1.04 20.11 -11.14
CA PHE A 85 0.37 20.51 -11.31
C PHE A 85 1.07 19.71 -12.41
N ILE A 86 0.94 18.38 -12.39
CA ILE A 86 1.61 17.50 -13.38
C ILE A 86 1.15 17.78 -14.82
N LYS A 87 -0.15 18.07 -15.02
CA LYS A 87 -0.71 18.47 -16.31
C LYS A 87 -0.08 19.76 -16.85
N ASN A 88 0.43 20.62 -15.95
CA ASN A 88 1.14 21.86 -16.28
C ASN A 88 2.67 21.67 -16.21
N GLU A 89 3.17 20.44 -16.37
CA GLU A 89 4.60 20.08 -16.39
C GLU A 89 5.36 20.37 -15.09
N ILE A 90 4.65 20.51 -13.96
CA ILE A 90 5.22 20.74 -12.63
C ILE A 90 5.02 19.49 -11.79
N ASN A 91 6.09 18.79 -11.41
CA ASN A 91 5.98 17.53 -10.67
C ASN A 91 6.96 17.40 -9.49
N PRO A 92 6.76 18.18 -8.40
CA PRO A 92 7.51 17.96 -7.16
C PRO A 92 7.00 16.76 -6.34
N PHE A 93 5.87 16.15 -6.72
CA PHE A 93 5.06 15.26 -5.87
C PHE A 93 5.50 13.79 -5.88
N GLN A 94 6.78 13.52 -5.70
CA GLN A 94 7.30 12.15 -5.79
C GLN A 94 6.79 11.25 -4.65
N LEU A 95 6.85 11.73 -3.42
CA LEU A 95 6.43 10.99 -2.23
C LEU A 95 4.92 11.07 -2.03
N THR A 96 4.29 12.23 -2.30
CA THR A 96 2.82 12.37 -2.28
C THR A 96 2.17 11.38 -3.26
N SER A 97 2.69 11.25 -4.48
CA SER A 97 2.16 10.28 -5.45
C SER A 97 2.24 8.84 -4.94
N LYS A 98 3.33 8.48 -4.25
CA LYS A 98 3.50 7.15 -3.61
C LYS A 98 2.52 6.94 -2.45
N LEU A 99 2.27 7.97 -1.63
CA LEU A 99 1.30 7.93 -0.54
C LEU A 99 -0.15 7.82 -1.05
N LEU A 100 -0.50 8.56 -2.10
CA LEU A 100 -1.81 8.47 -2.76
C LEU A 100 -2.07 7.08 -3.35
N ALA A 101 -1.02 6.46 -3.91
CA ALA A 101 -1.08 5.10 -4.43
C ALA A 101 -1.10 4.00 -3.33
N SER A 102 -0.86 4.35 -2.06
CA SER A 102 -0.77 3.37 -0.99
C SER A 102 -2.11 2.68 -0.73
N GLN A 103 -2.10 1.34 -0.78
CA GLN A 103 -3.27 0.50 -0.47
C GLN A 103 -3.62 0.47 1.02
N SER A 104 -2.68 0.81 1.89
CA SER A 104 -2.92 0.79 3.34
C SER A 104 -3.41 2.14 3.85
N PRO A 105 -4.18 2.15 4.96
CA PRO A 105 -4.54 3.39 5.63
C PRO A 105 -3.27 4.12 6.06
N ILE A 106 -3.05 5.31 5.50
CA ILE A 106 -1.96 6.21 5.90
C ILE A 106 -2.52 7.26 6.87
N ARG A 107 -1.69 7.75 7.80
CA ARG A 107 -2.05 8.92 8.60
C ARG A 107 -2.24 10.12 7.69
N GLU A 108 -3.32 10.85 7.92
CA GLU A 108 -3.61 12.10 7.21
C GLU A 108 -2.51 13.15 7.43
N GLU A 109 -1.98 13.24 8.65
CA GLU A 109 -0.88 14.15 9.03
C GLU A 109 0.37 13.96 8.16
N LEU A 110 0.72 12.70 7.86
CA LEU A 110 1.83 12.39 6.98
C LEU A 110 1.56 12.88 5.55
N LEU A 111 0.35 12.65 5.05
CA LEU A 111 -0.05 13.09 3.71
C LEU A 111 -0.04 14.63 3.61
N PHE A 112 -0.60 15.32 4.61
CA PHE A 112 -0.59 16.80 4.67
C PHE A 112 0.83 17.35 4.65
N ASN A 113 1.68 16.88 5.57
CA ASN A 113 3.03 17.41 5.73
C ASN A 113 3.88 17.14 4.50
N THR A 114 3.78 15.92 3.93
CA THR A 114 4.51 15.56 2.71
C THR A 114 4.07 16.43 1.53
N PHE A 115 2.76 16.54 1.32
CA PHE A 115 2.18 17.32 0.23
C PHE A 115 2.58 18.79 0.30
N LEU A 116 2.41 19.44 1.46
CA LEU A 116 2.76 20.85 1.63
C LEU A 116 4.27 21.09 1.53
N SER A 117 5.09 20.16 2.01
CA SER A 117 6.56 20.24 1.87
C SER A 117 6.99 20.15 0.41
N GLU A 118 6.41 19.24 -0.37
CA GLU A 118 6.69 19.10 -1.80
C GLU A 118 6.18 20.30 -2.61
N ILE A 119 5.01 20.87 -2.25
CA ILE A 119 4.53 22.12 -2.86
C ILE A 119 5.53 23.26 -2.66
N ASN A 120 6.16 23.34 -1.48
CA ASN A 120 7.10 24.42 -1.19
C ASN A 120 8.43 24.32 -1.99
N LEU A 121 8.68 23.21 -2.69
CA LEU A 121 9.83 23.07 -3.61
C LEU A 121 9.61 23.83 -4.93
N ILE A 122 8.39 24.28 -5.20
CA ILE A 122 8.05 25.00 -6.42
C ILE A 122 8.64 26.41 -6.36
N LYS A 123 9.42 26.77 -7.38
CA LYS A 123 10.13 28.05 -7.47
C LYS A 123 9.42 29.11 -8.31
N GLU A 124 8.37 28.73 -9.04
CA GLU A 124 7.64 29.62 -9.94
C GLU A 124 6.27 29.97 -9.39
N LYS A 125 5.81 31.20 -9.64
CA LYS A 125 4.52 31.69 -9.17
C LYS A 125 3.37 30.97 -9.89
N ILE A 126 2.52 30.30 -9.13
CA ILE A 126 1.36 29.55 -9.65
C ILE A 126 0.10 29.97 -8.91
N TYR A 127 -1.00 30.08 -9.66
CA TYR A 127 -2.32 30.35 -9.12
C TYR A 127 -3.10 29.03 -9.02
N VAL A 128 -3.56 28.66 -7.82
CA VAL A 128 -4.38 27.46 -7.63
C VAL A 128 -5.82 27.90 -7.38
N VAL A 129 -6.70 27.62 -8.33
CA VAL A 129 -8.11 28.01 -8.25
C VAL A 129 -8.97 26.84 -7.79
N LEU A 130 -9.67 27.01 -6.68
CA LEU A 130 -10.67 26.09 -6.16
C LEU A 130 -12.06 26.67 -6.39
N ASP A 131 -12.75 26.18 -7.42
CA ASP A 131 -14.12 26.58 -7.73
C ASP A 131 -15.13 25.75 -6.93
N ASP A 132 -16.23 26.37 -6.52
CA ASP A 132 -17.28 25.76 -5.70
C ASP A 132 -16.78 25.17 -4.34
N PHE A 133 -15.83 25.84 -3.67
CA PHE A 133 -15.18 25.37 -2.42
C PHE A 133 -16.16 24.95 -1.29
N HIS A 134 -17.30 25.63 -1.16
CA HIS A 134 -18.36 25.32 -0.19
C HIS A 134 -18.89 23.86 -0.23
N VAL A 135 -18.65 23.11 -1.31
CA VAL A 135 -19.02 21.69 -1.41
C VAL A 135 -18.12 20.81 -0.52
N LEU A 136 -16.92 21.28 -0.20
CA LEU A 136 -16.01 20.64 0.75
C LEU A 136 -16.51 20.88 2.18
N LYS A 137 -17.03 19.83 2.81
CA LYS A 137 -17.60 19.83 4.16
C LYS A 137 -16.85 18.92 5.12
N ASN A 138 -16.08 17.96 4.60
CA ASN A 138 -15.31 17.02 5.41
C ASN A 138 -14.24 17.76 6.23
N GLN A 139 -14.12 17.41 7.52
CA GLN A 139 -13.20 18.09 8.42
C GLN A 139 -11.73 17.93 8.00
N GLN A 140 -11.35 16.81 7.39
CA GLN A 140 -9.99 16.51 6.97
C GLN A 140 -9.58 17.36 5.76
N THR A 141 -10.47 17.51 4.78
CA THR A 141 -10.21 18.35 3.60
C THR A 141 -10.15 19.81 4.00
N ILE A 142 -11.00 20.26 4.93
CA ILE A 142 -10.92 21.60 5.51
C ILE A 142 -9.62 21.81 6.31
N LYS A 143 -9.16 20.79 7.06
CA LYS A 143 -7.91 20.82 7.82
C LYS A 143 -6.69 21.02 6.91
N LEU A 144 -6.68 20.51 5.67
CA LEU A 144 -5.63 20.80 4.68
C LEU A 144 -5.41 22.30 4.52
N PHE A 145 -6.51 23.03 4.31
CA PHE A 145 -6.46 24.47 4.07
C PHE A 145 -6.11 25.24 5.34
N GLN A 146 -6.58 24.80 6.51
CA GLN A 146 -6.13 25.37 7.80
C GLN A 146 -4.60 25.31 7.95
N ILE A 147 -3.99 24.18 7.59
CA ILE A 147 -2.53 24.00 7.65
C ILE A 147 -1.85 24.84 6.56
N TYR A 148 -2.39 24.87 5.34
CA TYR A 148 -1.91 25.72 4.24
C TYR A 148 -1.85 27.19 4.67
N PHE A 149 -2.92 27.74 5.26
CA PHE A 149 -2.93 29.13 5.71
C PHE A 149 -1.94 29.39 6.85
N ARG A 150 -1.69 28.39 7.70
CA ARG A 150 -0.69 28.50 8.78
C ARG A 150 0.74 28.52 8.25
N PHE A 151 1.00 27.80 7.16
CA PHE A 151 2.31 27.65 6.52
C PHE A 151 2.17 27.82 4.99
N PRO A 152 1.88 29.03 4.50
CA PRO A 152 1.60 29.25 3.09
C PRO A 152 2.88 29.04 2.25
N PRO A 153 2.84 28.22 1.20
CA PRO A 153 3.95 28.07 0.27
C PRO A 153 4.24 29.40 -0.45
N GLU A 154 5.51 29.77 -0.55
CA GLU A 154 5.93 31.11 -1.01
C GLU A 154 5.43 31.46 -2.41
N ASN A 155 5.44 30.49 -3.33
CA ASN A 155 5.15 30.70 -4.75
C ASN A 155 3.74 30.29 -5.18
N ILE A 156 2.85 29.96 -4.23
CA ILE A 156 1.47 29.57 -4.54
C ILE A 156 0.50 30.64 -4.07
N HIS A 157 -0.26 31.19 -5.01
CA HIS A 157 -1.41 32.05 -4.70
C HIS A 157 -2.70 31.24 -4.78
N LEU A 158 -3.36 31.03 -3.63
CA LEU A 158 -4.62 30.27 -3.58
C LEU A 158 -5.81 31.16 -3.91
N VAL A 159 -6.66 30.75 -4.85
CA VAL A 159 -7.90 31.44 -5.22
C VAL A 159 -9.08 30.56 -4.86
N ILE A 160 -9.90 30.99 -3.90
CA ILE A 160 -11.07 30.25 -3.42
C ILE A 160 -12.33 30.92 -3.94
N LEU A 161 -13.12 30.21 -4.76
CA LEU A 161 -14.45 30.65 -5.17
C LEU A 161 -15.49 29.90 -4.34
N THR A 162 -16.28 30.64 -3.60
CA THR A 162 -17.24 30.05 -2.66
C THR A 162 -18.54 30.85 -2.60
N ARG A 163 -19.58 30.22 -2.06
CA ARG A 163 -20.89 30.85 -1.84
C ARG A 163 -21.08 31.36 -0.42
N GLN A 164 -20.34 30.77 0.50
CA GLN A 164 -20.33 31.08 1.91
C GLN A 164 -18.89 31.20 2.36
N ASN A 165 -18.66 32.00 3.41
CA ASN A 165 -17.33 32.13 3.98
C ASN A 165 -16.78 30.74 4.35
N PRO A 166 -15.48 30.46 4.10
CA PRO A 166 -14.88 29.21 4.51
C PRO A 166 -15.08 28.97 6.01
N THR A 167 -15.30 27.71 6.39
CA THR A 167 -15.62 27.32 7.78
C THR A 167 -14.42 27.33 8.72
N PHE A 168 -13.22 27.63 8.22
CA PHE A 168 -12.01 27.77 9.00
C PHE A 168 -11.66 29.24 9.29
N ASN A 169 -10.97 29.48 10.41
CA ASN A 169 -10.67 30.84 10.87
C ASN A 169 -9.69 31.56 9.92
N ILE A 170 -10.22 32.54 9.18
CA ILE A 170 -9.46 33.42 8.29
C ILE A 170 -9.21 34.82 8.88
N GLU A 171 -9.80 35.15 10.04
CA GLU A 171 -9.78 36.51 10.63
C GLU A 171 -8.36 37.01 10.89
N LYS A 172 -7.47 36.12 11.36
CA LYS A 172 -6.06 36.46 11.58
C LYS A 172 -5.37 36.96 10.30
N TYR A 173 -5.69 36.37 9.15
CA TYR A 173 -5.06 36.71 7.88
C TYR A 173 -5.69 37.96 7.25
N ARG A 174 -7.00 38.17 7.50
CA ARG A 174 -7.70 39.41 7.17
C ARG A 174 -7.10 40.62 7.89
N ILE A 175 -6.92 40.53 9.21
CA ILE A 175 -6.32 41.61 10.03
C ILE A 175 -4.92 41.97 9.55
N ASN A 176 -4.12 40.97 9.18
CA ASN A 176 -2.76 41.16 8.68
C ASN A 176 -2.69 41.56 7.19
N GLN A 177 -3.83 41.82 6.53
CA GLN A 177 -3.93 42.18 5.11
C GLN A 177 -3.28 41.15 4.16
N LEU A 178 -3.24 39.88 4.58
CA LEU A 178 -2.69 38.78 3.82
C LEU A 178 -3.70 38.17 2.84
N LEU A 179 -4.99 38.54 2.92
CA LEU A 179 -6.05 38.04 2.04
C LEU A 179 -6.58 39.13 1.13
N ASN A 180 -6.93 38.79 -0.11
CA ASN A 180 -7.80 39.60 -0.95
C ASN A 180 -9.22 39.05 -0.86
N GLU A 181 -10.16 39.80 -0.31
CA GLU A 181 -11.55 39.36 -0.15
C GLU A 181 -12.44 40.15 -1.12
N VAL A 182 -13.16 39.42 -1.97
CA VAL A 182 -14.08 39.99 -2.96
C VAL A 182 -15.48 39.49 -2.65
N GLY A 183 -16.34 40.39 -2.19
CA GLY A 183 -17.69 40.09 -1.74
C GLY A 183 -18.76 40.36 -2.79
N VAL A 184 -20.02 40.22 -2.36
CA VAL A 184 -21.21 40.53 -3.18
C VAL A 184 -21.17 41.98 -3.66
N CYS A 185 -20.90 42.95 -2.78
CA CYS A 185 -20.86 44.37 -3.13
C CYS A 185 -19.83 44.68 -4.22
N ASP A 186 -18.68 44.01 -4.20
CA ASP A 186 -17.64 44.18 -5.22
C ASP A 186 -18.09 43.61 -6.57
N LEU A 187 -18.70 42.41 -6.55
CA LEU A 187 -19.14 41.68 -7.73
C LEU A 187 -20.45 42.19 -8.32
N SER A 188 -21.28 42.92 -7.57
CA SER A 188 -22.52 43.49 -8.10
C SER A 188 -22.22 44.39 -9.30
N ILE A 189 -23.03 44.28 -10.36
CA ILE A 189 -22.87 45.13 -11.54
C ILE A 189 -23.17 46.58 -11.17
N THR A 190 -22.24 47.46 -11.48
CA THR A 190 -22.37 48.90 -11.23
C THR A 190 -23.28 49.55 -12.27
N THR A 191 -23.78 50.75 -11.99
CA THR A 191 -24.62 51.51 -12.93
C THR A 191 -23.88 51.83 -14.24
N SER A 192 -22.57 52.10 -14.17
CA SER A 192 -21.72 52.30 -15.35
C SER A 192 -21.53 51.01 -16.13
N GLU A 193 -21.21 49.90 -15.47
CA GLU A 193 -21.08 48.58 -16.11
C GLU A 193 -22.40 48.14 -16.76
N LEU A 194 -23.55 48.33 -16.11
CA LEU A 194 -24.86 47.99 -16.65
C LEU A 194 -25.18 48.76 -17.94
N LYS A 195 -24.87 50.07 -17.98
CA LYS A 195 -25.03 50.89 -19.19
C LYS A 195 -24.19 50.35 -20.34
N ILE A 196 -22.93 50.02 -20.07
CA ILE A 196 -22.00 49.51 -21.08
C ILE A 196 -22.48 48.14 -21.55
N TYR A 197 -22.79 47.23 -20.62
CA TYR A 197 -23.21 45.86 -20.91
C TYR A 197 -24.50 45.81 -21.74
N ALA A 198 -25.53 46.59 -21.35
CA ALA A 198 -26.78 46.66 -22.10
C ALA A 198 -26.56 47.18 -23.54
N LYS A 199 -25.67 48.16 -23.70
CA LYS A 199 -25.33 48.72 -25.01
C LYS A 199 -24.49 47.76 -25.85
N SER A 200 -23.43 47.18 -25.30
CA SER A 200 -22.48 46.33 -26.03
C SER A 200 -23.09 44.98 -26.41
N THR A 201 -23.80 44.33 -25.49
CA THR A 201 -24.26 42.94 -25.65
C THR A 201 -25.66 42.86 -26.23
N PHE A 202 -26.53 43.82 -25.89
CA PHE A 202 -27.95 43.80 -26.31
C PHE A 202 -28.34 44.92 -27.27
N ASN A 203 -27.44 45.87 -27.54
CA ASN A 203 -27.73 47.10 -28.30
C ASN A 203 -28.91 47.90 -27.71
N LEU A 204 -29.00 47.95 -26.37
CA LEU A 204 -30.05 48.65 -25.64
C LEU A 204 -29.48 49.90 -24.96
N THR A 205 -30.17 51.03 -25.12
CA THR A 205 -29.89 52.28 -24.39
C THR A 205 -30.88 52.43 -23.24
N LEU A 206 -30.41 52.20 -22.01
CA LEU A 206 -31.22 52.31 -20.80
C LEU A 206 -31.16 53.73 -20.23
N ASN A 207 -32.30 54.28 -19.82
CA ASN A 207 -32.37 55.54 -19.10
C ASN A 207 -32.08 55.36 -17.59
N ALA A 208 -31.89 56.46 -16.87
CA ALA A 208 -31.54 56.43 -15.45
C ALA A 208 -32.57 55.69 -14.57
N TYR A 209 -33.86 55.86 -14.86
CA TYR A 209 -34.94 55.18 -14.13
C TYR A 209 -34.92 53.65 -14.35
N GLN A 210 -34.71 53.20 -15.60
CA GLN A 210 -34.64 51.78 -15.94
C GLN A 210 -33.43 51.10 -15.29
N ILE A 211 -32.29 51.78 -15.25
CA ILE A 211 -31.06 51.29 -14.61
C ILE A 211 -31.26 51.14 -13.10
N ASP A 212 -31.82 52.16 -12.47
CA ASP A 212 -32.11 52.14 -11.04
C ASP A 212 -33.13 51.04 -10.70
N ALA A 213 -34.19 50.90 -11.50
CA ALA A 213 -35.19 49.86 -11.28
C ALA A 213 -34.62 48.44 -11.48
N ILE A 214 -33.80 48.20 -12.51
CA ILE A 214 -33.11 46.92 -12.71
C ILE A 214 -32.19 46.63 -11.53
N ASN A 215 -31.37 47.59 -11.11
CA ASN A 215 -30.47 47.42 -9.98
C ASN A 215 -31.20 47.19 -8.66
N ARG A 216 -32.32 47.85 -8.39
CA ARG A 216 -33.15 47.59 -7.19
C ARG A 216 -33.77 46.20 -7.21
N SER A 217 -34.24 45.74 -8.38
CA SER A 217 -34.89 44.42 -8.52
C SER A 217 -33.91 43.25 -8.51
N THR A 218 -32.64 43.48 -8.83
CA THR A 218 -31.61 42.42 -8.95
C THR A 218 -30.48 42.54 -7.95
N GLU A 219 -30.39 43.67 -7.23
CA GLU A 219 -29.27 44.03 -6.34
C GLU A 219 -27.89 43.95 -7.03
N GLY A 220 -27.89 44.14 -8.35
CA GLY A 220 -26.69 44.03 -9.18
C GLY A 220 -26.24 42.59 -9.44
N TRP A 221 -27.08 41.59 -9.18
CA TRP A 221 -26.82 40.19 -9.52
C TRP A 221 -26.68 40.01 -11.04
N PHE A 222 -25.45 39.80 -11.51
CA PHE A 222 -25.11 39.79 -12.95
C PHE A 222 -26.00 38.85 -13.77
N LEU A 223 -26.26 37.63 -13.30
CA LEU A 223 -27.13 36.68 -13.99
C LEU A 223 -28.58 37.16 -14.06
N GLY A 224 -29.10 37.70 -12.97
CA GLY A 224 -30.46 38.26 -12.92
C GLY A 224 -30.62 39.45 -13.87
N VAL A 225 -29.62 40.34 -13.90
CA VAL A 225 -29.55 41.47 -14.83
C VAL A 225 -29.53 41.00 -16.29
N ASN A 226 -28.64 40.06 -16.62
CA ASN A 226 -28.54 39.49 -17.96
C ASN A 226 -29.89 38.90 -18.42
N GLN A 227 -30.59 38.20 -17.53
CA GLN A 227 -31.88 37.57 -17.82
C GLN A 227 -33.02 38.58 -18.00
N LEU A 228 -33.06 39.63 -17.18
CA LEU A 228 -34.02 40.73 -17.39
C LEU A 228 -33.79 41.42 -18.74
N LEU A 229 -32.54 41.60 -19.16
CA LEU A 229 -32.21 42.22 -20.45
C LEU A 229 -32.56 41.32 -21.64
N ILE A 230 -32.33 40.01 -21.56
CA ILE A 230 -32.79 39.02 -22.57
C ILE A 230 -34.32 39.08 -22.70
N SER A 231 -35.03 39.01 -21.57
CA SER A 231 -36.50 39.05 -21.52
C SER A 231 -37.07 40.37 -22.08
N TYR A 232 -36.33 41.47 -21.98
CA TYR A 232 -36.71 42.77 -22.53
C TYR A 232 -36.53 42.83 -24.05
N LYS A 233 -35.46 42.25 -24.59
CA LYS A 233 -35.16 42.24 -26.03
C LYS A 233 -36.18 41.43 -26.84
N ASP A 234 -36.62 40.28 -26.32
CA ASP A 234 -37.45 39.34 -27.09
C ASP A 234 -38.95 39.68 -27.08
N LEU A 235 -39.46 40.47 -26.11
CA LEU A 235 -40.91 40.55 -25.84
C LEU A 235 -41.59 41.91 -26.08
N LYS A 236 -40.86 42.98 -26.49
CA LYS A 236 -41.41 44.35 -26.69
C LYS A 236 -42.39 44.83 -25.58
N THR A 237 -42.31 44.27 -24.37
CA THR A 237 -43.25 44.57 -23.27
C THR A 237 -42.67 45.69 -22.39
N PRO A 238 -43.48 46.62 -21.85
CA PRO A 238 -42.96 47.70 -21.02
C PRO A 238 -42.30 47.17 -19.74
N LEU A 239 -41.03 47.53 -19.52
CA LEU A 239 -40.20 47.14 -18.38
C LEU A 239 -40.91 47.34 -17.01
N ALA A 240 -41.73 48.39 -16.92
CA ALA A 240 -42.47 48.78 -15.71
C ALA A 240 -43.46 47.71 -15.19
N LYS A 241 -44.09 46.91 -16.07
CA LYS A 241 -45.04 45.85 -15.65
C LYS A 241 -44.35 44.61 -15.07
N LYS A 242 -43.12 44.32 -15.50
CA LYS A 242 -42.34 43.16 -15.02
C LYS A 242 -41.59 43.43 -13.72
N LEU A 243 -41.13 44.67 -13.53
CA LEU A 243 -40.42 45.10 -12.32
C LEU A 243 -41.30 45.10 -11.05
N GLN A 244 -42.64 45.13 -11.18
CA GLN A 244 -43.57 45.04 -10.04
C GLN A 244 -43.74 43.61 -9.47
N ILE A 245 -43.30 42.57 -10.19
CA ILE A 245 -43.57 41.15 -9.84
C ILE A 245 -42.43 40.53 -9.00
N LEU A 246 -41.30 41.23 -8.84
CA LEU A 246 -40.05 40.62 -8.36
C LEU A 246 -39.78 40.94 -6.88
N ASN A 247 -40.20 40.04 -5.98
CA ASN A 247 -39.71 39.96 -4.59
C ASN A 247 -38.71 38.79 -4.44
N GLN A 248 -37.66 38.98 -3.63
CA GLN A 248 -36.48 38.10 -3.49
C GLN A 248 -36.75 36.60 -3.25
N GLN A 249 -37.86 36.24 -2.59
CA GLN A 249 -38.14 34.83 -2.25
C GLN A 249 -38.87 34.04 -3.34
N GLN A 250 -39.42 34.70 -4.37
CA GLN A 250 -40.14 34.04 -5.46
C GLN A 250 -39.28 33.87 -6.72
N PHE A 251 -38.11 34.50 -6.79
CA PHE A 251 -37.32 34.51 -8.03
C PHE A 251 -36.83 33.13 -8.44
N ASN A 252 -36.36 32.25 -7.54
CA ASN A 252 -35.86 30.92 -7.96
C ASN A 252 -36.96 30.01 -8.53
N THR A 253 -38.15 29.99 -7.92
CA THR A 253 -39.29 29.20 -8.41
C THR A 253 -39.86 29.80 -9.69
N TYR A 254 -40.03 31.12 -9.72
CA TYR A 254 -40.48 31.86 -10.91
C TYR A 254 -39.49 31.79 -12.07
N PHE A 255 -38.19 31.80 -11.77
CA PHE A 255 -37.12 31.73 -12.77
C PHE A 255 -37.11 30.38 -13.48
N ILE A 256 -37.31 29.28 -12.76
CA ILE A 256 -37.40 27.95 -13.40
C ILE A 256 -38.70 27.85 -14.22
N GLU A 257 -39.83 28.33 -13.71
CA GLU A 257 -41.09 28.37 -14.48
C GLU A 257 -40.99 29.26 -15.73
N GLU A 258 -40.32 30.42 -15.66
CA GLU A 258 -40.13 31.32 -16.80
C GLU A 258 -39.07 30.82 -17.80
N VAL A 259 -37.99 30.20 -17.33
CA VAL A 259 -36.87 29.74 -18.20
C VAL A 259 -37.17 28.36 -18.79
N ILE A 260 -37.66 27.42 -17.97
CA ILE A 260 -37.92 26.02 -18.35
C ILE A 260 -39.35 25.86 -18.86
N GLY A 261 -40.34 26.42 -18.16
CA GLY A 261 -41.75 26.33 -18.56
C GLY A 261 -42.04 26.93 -19.95
N ARG A 262 -41.19 27.85 -20.43
CA ARG A 262 -41.26 28.42 -21.78
C ARG A 262 -40.47 27.66 -22.86
N GLN A 263 -39.65 26.69 -22.50
CA GLN A 263 -38.99 25.82 -23.48
C GLN A 263 -40.01 24.88 -24.15
N SER A 264 -39.71 24.44 -25.37
CA SER A 264 -40.47 23.34 -25.98
C SER A 264 -40.38 22.09 -25.10
N LYS A 265 -41.42 21.23 -25.14
CA LYS A 265 -41.41 19.95 -24.42
C LYS A 265 -40.16 19.11 -24.75
N ASP A 266 -39.69 19.20 -25.99
CA ASP A 266 -38.46 18.56 -26.47
C ASP A 266 -37.21 19.08 -25.74
N ASN A 267 -37.06 20.40 -25.61
CA ASN A 267 -35.95 21.00 -24.87
C ASN A 267 -36.04 20.71 -23.37
N GLN A 268 -37.25 20.73 -22.78
CA GLN A 268 -37.45 20.34 -21.39
C GLN A 268 -37.00 18.89 -21.15
N LYS A 269 -37.32 17.97 -22.06
CA LYS A 269 -36.89 16.56 -21.98
C LYS A 269 -35.37 16.43 -22.06
N VAL A 270 -34.70 17.17 -22.94
CA VAL A 270 -33.22 17.20 -23.00
C VAL A 270 -32.62 17.74 -21.69
N LEU A 271 -33.15 18.86 -21.16
CA LEU A 271 -32.65 19.45 -19.91
C LEU A 271 -32.87 18.54 -18.71
N PHE A 272 -34.00 17.82 -18.67
CA PHE A 272 -34.29 16.79 -17.68
C PHE A 272 -33.21 15.71 -17.70
N VAL A 273 -32.95 15.09 -18.86
CA VAL A 273 -31.93 14.03 -18.97
C VAL A 273 -30.56 14.55 -18.55
N CYS A 274 -30.17 15.74 -19.01
CA CYS A 274 -28.90 16.36 -18.62
C CYS A 274 -28.79 16.56 -17.09
N SER A 275 -29.88 16.89 -16.41
CA SER A 275 -29.87 17.17 -14.96
C SER A 275 -29.54 15.94 -14.12
N LEU A 276 -29.81 14.73 -14.62
CA LEU A 276 -29.57 13.47 -13.91
C LEU A 276 -28.07 13.11 -13.79
N PHE A 277 -27.19 13.81 -14.52
CA PHE A 277 -25.76 13.54 -14.54
C PHE A 277 -24.96 14.76 -14.05
N SER A 278 -23.94 14.54 -13.22
CA SER A 278 -23.05 15.62 -12.74
C SER A 278 -22.28 16.30 -13.88
N ARG A 279 -22.10 15.57 -15.00
CA ARG A 279 -21.57 16.04 -16.26
C ARG A 279 -22.16 15.23 -17.40
N PHE A 280 -22.25 15.83 -18.58
CA PHE A 280 -22.82 15.19 -19.75
C PHE A 280 -22.11 15.62 -21.03
N CYS A 281 -22.19 14.79 -22.06
CA CYS A 281 -21.74 15.12 -23.41
C CYS A 281 -22.86 14.82 -24.40
N LYS A 282 -22.77 15.40 -25.60
CA LYS A 282 -23.77 15.17 -26.65
C LYS A 282 -24.05 13.68 -26.86
N ASN A 283 -23.01 12.84 -26.90
CA ASN A 283 -23.13 11.41 -27.16
C ASN A 283 -23.84 10.66 -26.02
N LEU A 284 -23.58 11.02 -24.76
CA LEU A 284 -24.29 10.43 -23.61
C LEU A 284 -25.78 10.74 -23.71
N ILE A 285 -26.11 12.02 -23.91
CA ILE A 285 -27.51 12.48 -23.95
C ILE A 285 -28.25 11.92 -25.16
N SER A 286 -27.60 11.86 -26.33
CA SER A 286 -28.21 11.24 -27.52
C SER A 286 -28.49 9.77 -27.28
N THR A 287 -27.53 9.00 -26.74
CA THR A 287 -27.76 7.57 -26.45
C THR A 287 -28.93 7.37 -25.48
N VAL A 288 -29.01 8.17 -24.41
CA VAL A 288 -30.13 8.07 -23.46
C VAL A 288 -31.47 8.38 -24.13
N LEU A 289 -31.53 9.41 -24.97
CA LEU A 289 -32.76 9.80 -25.65
C LEU A 289 -33.15 8.84 -26.78
N ASP A 290 -32.18 8.23 -27.45
CA ASP A 290 -32.39 7.21 -28.49
C ASP A 290 -32.92 5.92 -27.87
N ASP A 291 -32.33 5.47 -26.75
CA ASP A 291 -32.78 4.28 -25.99
C ASP A 291 -34.22 4.43 -25.46
N LEU A 292 -34.67 5.66 -25.22
CA LEU A 292 -36.03 5.98 -24.78
C LEU A 292 -37.01 6.18 -25.94
N GLU A 293 -36.61 5.86 -27.18
CA GLU A 293 -37.38 6.04 -28.42
C GLU A 293 -37.99 7.44 -28.52
N SER A 294 -37.27 8.45 -28.04
CA SER A 294 -37.84 9.79 -27.87
C SER A 294 -38.14 10.51 -29.18
N GLY A 295 -37.61 10.03 -30.32
CA GLY A 295 -37.75 10.64 -31.64
C GLY A 295 -37.03 11.99 -31.79
N LEU A 296 -36.25 12.41 -30.78
CA LEU A 296 -35.58 13.70 -30.78
C LEU A 296 -34.37 13.70 -31.70
N SER A 297 -34.34 14.67 -32.62
CA SER A 297 -33.22 14.79 -33.55
C SER A 297 -31.94 15.27 -32.85
N SER A 298 -30.80 14.79 -33.33
CA SER A 298 -29.46 15.22 -32.88
C SER A 298 -29.25 16.74 -32.98
N THR A 299 -30.00 17.41 -33.86
CA THR A 299 -29.99 18.86 -34.04
C THR A 299 -30.64 19.58 -32.85
N VAL A 300 -31.76 19.09 -32.32
CA VAL A 300 -32.39 19.64 -31.10
C VAL A 300 -31.46 19.53 -29.90
N ILE A 301 -30.83 18.36 -29.70
CA ILE A 301 -29.84 18.17 -28.62
C ILE A 301 -28.69 19.17 -28.76
N SER A 302 -28.15 19.31 -29.98
CA SER A 302 -27.05 20.24 -30.25
C SER A 302 -27.46 21.70 -30.04
N GLN A 303 -28.69 22.06 -30.41
CA GLN A 303 -29.23 23.41 -30.19
C GLN A 303 -29.42 23.68 -28.70
N THR A 304 -29.97 22.74 -27.93
CA THR A 304 -30.12 22.86 -26.47
C THR A 304 -28.78 23.00 -25.77
N LEU A 305 -27.77 22.21 -26.17
CA LEU A 305 -26.41 22.29 -25.62
C LEU A 305 -25.67 23.57 -26.02
N LYS A 306 -26.00 24.16 -27.18
CA LYS A 306 -25.43 25.43 -27.66
C LYS A 306 -26.23 26.66 -27.23
N ASN A 307 -27.43 26.49 -26.68
CA ASN A 307 -28.30 27.60 -26.33
C ASN A 307 -27.71 28.34 -25.13
N LYS A 308 -27.37 29.61 -25.37
CA LYS A 308 -26.73 30.52 -24.41
C LYS A 308 -27.56 30.75 -23.13
N ASN A 309 -28.84 30.38 -23.14
CA ASN A 309 -29.78 30.60 -22.03
C ASN A 309 -29.95 29.38 -21.10
N ASN A 310 -29.26 28.26 -21.35
CA ASN A 310 -29.43 27.01 -20.59
C ASN A 310 -28.42 26.81 -19.44
N PHE A 311 -27.62 27.82 -19.09
CA PHE A 311 -26.64 27.78 -17.99
C PHE A 311 -25.67 26.58 -18.05
N ILE A 312 -25.32 26.19 -19.27
CA ILE A 312 -24.40 25.10 -19.56
C ILE A 312 -22.97 25.66 -19.55
N ILE A 313 -22.09 24.98 -18.81
CA ILE A 313 -20.67 25.28 -18.70
C ILE A 313 -19.92 24.17 -19.44
N SER A 314 -19.07 24.52 -20.41
CA SER A 314 -18.17 23.55 -21.02
C SER A 314 -16.99 23.24 -20.09
N LEU A 315 -16.65 21.96 -20.02
CA LEU A 315 -15.58 21.41 -19.18
C LEU A 315 -14.29 21.11 -19.96
N ASP A 316 -14.28 21.35 -21.27
CA ASP A 316 -13.10 21.16 -22.10
C ASP A 316 -13.02 22.20 -23.23
N THR A 317 -11.82 22.38 -23.77
CA THR A 317 -11.56 23.35 -24.83
C THR A 317 -12.19 22.96 -26.17
N VAL A 318 -12.61 21.69 -26.31
CA VAL A 318 -13.20 21.13 -27.54
C VAL A 318 -14.74 21.16 -27.48
N ASN A 319 -15.33 21.65 -26.39
CA ASN A 319 -16.76 21.67 -26.11
C ASN A 319 -17.43 20.29 -26.27
N LYS A 320 -16.79 19.25 -25.76
CA LYS A 320 -17.32 17.88 -25.77
C LYS A 320 -18.08 17.58 -24.47
N TRP A 321 -17.51 17.93 -23.33
CA TRP A 321 -18.11 17.73 -22.02
C TRP A 321 -18.68 19.02 -21.45
N PHE A 322 -19.81 18.87 -20.78
CA PHE A 322 -20.60 19.96 -20.22
C PHE A 322 -21.03 19.61 -18.80
N ARG A 323 -21.32 20.63 -18.01
CA ARG A 323 -22.10 20.52 -16.77
C ARG A 323 -23.09 21.67 -16.69
N PHE A 324 -24.11 21.49 -15.87
CA PHE A 324 -24.88 22.64 -15.40
C PHE A 324 -24.12 23.37 -14.29
N HIS A 325 -24.42 24.65 -14.13
CA HIS A 325 -24.13 25.33 -12.89
C HIS A 325 -24.89 24.62 -11.74
N HIS A 326 -24.24 24.31 -10.62
CA HIS A 326 -24.80 23.42 -9.59
C HIS A 326 -26.17 23.86 -9.04
N GLN A 327 -26.40 25.15 -8.80
CA GLN A 327 -27.74 25.62 -8.39
C GLN A 327 -28.80 25.43 -9.47
N PHE A 328 -28.41 25.55 -10.74
CA PHE A 328 -29.33 25.32 -11.85
C PHE A 328 -29.62 23.81 -11.97
N GLN A 329 -28.63 22.95 -11.75
CA GLN A 329 -28.84 21.50 -11.69
C GLN A 329 -29.79 21.10 -10.55
N GLU A 330 -29.55 21.57 -9.33
CA GLU A 330 -30.43 21.31 -8.18
C GLU A 330 -31.85 21.83 -8.44
N ALA A 331 -31.96 23.03 -9.00
CA ALA A 331 -33.23 23.62 -9.43
C ALA A 331 -33.96 22.75 -10.46
N LEU A 332 -33.25 22.25 -11.48
CA LEU A 332 -33.83 21.34 -12.48
C LEU A 332 -34.29 20.03 -11.85
N GLU A 333 -33.48 19.43 -10.97
CA GLU A 333 -33.84 18.20 -10.28
C GLU A 333 -35.10 18.37 -9.41
N VAL A 334 -35.21 19.48 -8.67
CA VAL A 334 -36.40 19.81 -7.87
C VAL A 334 -37.61 20.12 -8.75
N TYR A 335 -37.41 20.81 -9.87
CA TYR A 335 -38.51 21.13 -10.78
C TYR A 335 -39.08 19.87 -11.42
N PHE A 336 -38.23 19.03 -12.03
CA PHE A 336 -38.70 17.81 -12.71
C PHE A 336 -39.22 16.75 -11.75
N SER A 337 -38.68 16.63 -10.54
CA SER A 337 -39.25 15.72 -9.53
C SER A 337 -40.66 16.10 -9.09
N ASN A 338 -41.03 17.38 -9.19
CA ASN A 338 -42.37 17.87 -8.89
C ASN A 338 -43.26 18.06 -10.14
N HIS A 339 -42.74 17.82 -11.34
CA HIS A 339 -43.42 18.08 -12.62
C HIS A 339 -43.27 16.87 -13.59
N LEU A 340 -43.15 17.12 -14.90
CA LEU A 340 -43.11 16.13 -15.97
C LEU A 340 -41.82 15.27 -15.95
N PHE A 341 -41.92 14.06 -16.50
CA PHE A 341 -40.82 13.13 -16.82
C PHE A 341 -40.20 12.32 -15.68
N GLU A 342 -40.69 12.42 -14.44
CA GLU A 342 -40.18 11.61 -13.32
C GLU A 342 -40.32 10.10 -13.58
N ASP A 343 -41.37 9.66 -14.28
CA ASP A 343 -41.55 8.27 -14.70
C ASP A 343 -40.38 7.76 -15.57
N LEU A 344 -39.70 8.66 -16.31
CA LEU A 344 -38.57 8.32 -17.18
C LEU A 344 -37.24 8.32 -16.42
N ARG A 345 -37.19 8.79 -15.17
CA ARG A 345 -35.94 8.98 -14.41
C ARG A 345 -35.14 7.69 -14.30
N SER A 346 -35.81 6.59 -13.93
CA SER A 346 -35.17 5.30 -13.77
C SER A 346 -34.52 4.81 -15.07
N ASP A 347 -35.26 4.88 -16.18
CA ASP A 347 -34.78 4.44 -17.49
C ASP A 347 -33.64 5.32 -18.01
N CYS A 348 -33.71 6.64 -17.77
CA CYS A 348 -32.62 7.55 -18.10
C CYS A 348 -31.33 7.21 -17.35
N LEU A 349 -31.43 6.96 -16.03
CA LEU A 349 -30.30 6.58 -15.19
C LEU A 349 -29.71 5.22 -15.59
N ILE A 350 -30.56 4.28 -15.99
CA ILE A 350 -30.15 2.97 -16.51
C ILE A 350 -29.36 3.14 -17.82
N SER A 351 -29.93 3.80 -18.82
CA SER A 351 -29.27 4.00 -20.12
C SER A 351 -27.97 4.78 -19.97
N GLY A 352 -27.99 5.88 -19.21
CA GLY A 352 -26.79 6.67 -18.99
C GLY A 352 -25.73 5.93 -18.19
N GLY A 353 -26.14 5.12 -17.20
CA GLY A 353 -25.25 4.21 -16.49
C GLY A 353 -24.55 3.23 -17.42
N LYS A 354 -25.28 2.62 -18.37
CA LYS A 354 -24.70 1.69 -19.37
C LYS A 354 -23.65 2.38 -20.22
N TRP A 355 -23.96 3.58 -20.70
CA TRP A 355 -23.04 4.38 -21.50
C TRP A 355 -21.77 4.75 -20.71
N LEU A 356 -21.91 5.16 -19.45
CA LEU A 356 -20.78 5.51 -18.58
C LEU A 356 -19.84 4.30 -18.36
N ILE A 357 -20.40 3.12 -18.09
CA ILE A 357 -19.64 1.88 -17.92
C ILE A 357 -18.91 1.51 -19.22
N ALA A 358 -19.58 1.62 -20.37
CA ALA A 358 -18.97 1.37 -21.68
C ALA A 358 -17.79 2.31 -21.98
N ASN A 359 -17.81 3.53 -21.43
CA ASN A 359 -16.74 4.52 -21.52
C ASN A 359 -15.73 4.44 -20.36
N LYS A 360 -15.71 3.34 -19.59
CA LYS A 360 -14.78 3.05 -18.47
C LYS A 360 -14.92 3.99 -17.25
N LEU A 361 -16.05 4.68 -17.12
CA LEU A 361 -16.42 5.48 -15.96
C LEU A 361 -17.25 4.62 -15.00
N TYR A 362 -16.60 3.59 -14.43
CA TYR A 362 -17.26 2.50 -13.71
C TYR A 362 -17.96 2.96 -12.43
N GLU A 363 -17.32 3.83 -11.65
CA GLU A 363 -17.83 4.37 -10.40
C GLU A 363 -19.10 5.21 -10.64
N GLU A 364 -19.02 6.18 -11.57
CA GLU A 364 -20.16 7.03 -11.97
C GLU A 364 -21.31 6.17 -12.52
N GLY A 365 -21.02 5.27 -13.46
CA GLY A 365 -22.04 4.44 -14.09
C GLY A 365 -22.73 3.49 -13.10
N THR A 366 -21.96 2.88 -12.20
CA THR A 366 -22.50 1.98 -11.15
C THR A 366 -23.36 2.76 -10.16
N SER A 367 -22.90 3.96 -9.74
CA SER A 367 -23.68 4.84 -8.86
C SER A 367 -25.03 5.21 -9.47
N LYS A 368 -25.07 5.55 -10.78
CA LYS A 368 -26.32 5.88 -11.48
C LYS A 368 -27.28 4.70 -11.59
N MET A 369 -26.80 3.48 -11.84
CA MET A 369 -27.64 2.29 -11.85
C MET A 369 -28.18 1.93 -10.46
N ILE A 370 -27.40 2.13 -9.40
CA ILE A 370 -27.91 1.94 -8.03
C ILE A 370 -28.96 3.00 -7.71
N ALA A 371 -28.74 4.25 -8.12
CA ALA A 371 -29.68 5.35 -7.93
C ALA A 371 -31.01 5.18 -8.70
N SER A 372 -31.03 4.40 -9.79
CA SER A 372 -32.28 4.05 -10.49
C SER A 372 -33.12 3.01 -9.75
N GLY A 373 -32.60 2.43 -8.66
CA GLY A 373 -33.21 1.31 -7.95
C GLY A 373 -32.93 -0.06 -8.57
N ASN A 374 -32.29 -0.13 -9.75
CA ASN A 374 -32.00 -1.39 -10.43
C ASN A 374 -30.59 -1.93 -10.09
N LYS A 375 -30.44 -2.37 -8.84
CA LYS A 375 -29.18 -2.91 -8.32
C LYS A 375 -28.73 -4.19 -9.04
N GLU A 376 -29.68 -5.02 -9.48
CA GLU A 376 -29.37 -6.27 -10.20
C GLU A 376 -28.65 -5.99 -11.51
N MET A 377 -29.07 -4.95 -12.25
CA MET A 377 -28.40 -4.52 -13.47
C MET A 377 -27.00 -3.95 -13.18
N ALA A 378 -26.82 -3.21 -12.07
CA ALA A 378 -25.50 -2.76 -11.64
C ALA A 378 -24.54 -3.93 -11.38
N ILE A 379 -25.03 -4.99 -10.72
CA ILE A 379 -24.27 -6.23 -10.47
C ILE A 379 -23.98 -6.97 -11.78
N TYR A 380 -24.93 -7.03 -12.71
CA TYR A 380 -24.74 -7.64 -14.02
C TYR A 380 -23.61 -6.95 -14.79
N HIS A 381 -23.57 -5.62 -14.83
CA HIS A 381 -22.48 -4.91 -15.48
C HIS A 381 -21.15 -5.02 -14.73
N LEU A 382 -21.17 -5.11 -13.40
CA LEU A 382 -19.95 -5.34 -12.60
C LEU A 382 -19.20 -6.61 -13.04
N GLN A 383 -19.93 -7.68 -13.42
CA GLN A 383 -19.34 -8.92 -13.97
C GLN A 383 -18.51 -8.67 -15.23
N SER A 384 -18.90 -7.68 -16.05
CA SER A 384 -18.26 -7.41 -17.35
C SER A 384 -16.89 -6.74 -17.21
N PHE A 385 -16.70 -5.88 -16.20
CA PHE A 385 -15.50 -5.05 -16.08
C PHE A 385 -14.63 -5.39 -14.86
N ARG A 386 -15.12 -6.12 -13.84
CA ARG A 386 -14.31 -6.40 -12.63
C ARG A 386 -12.97 -7.07 -12.94
N TYR A 387 -12.93 -7.96 -13.94
CA TYR A 387 -11.68 -8.64 -14.31
C TYR A 387 -10.67 -7.69 -14.91
N GLN A 388 -11.12 -6.65 -15.63
CA GLN A 388 -10.22 -5.62 -16.14
C GLN A 388 -9.54 -4.89 -14.97
N LEU A 389 -10.28 -4.57 -13.90
CA LEU A 389 -9.72 -3.97 -12.69
C LEU A 389 -8.76 -4.94 -11.98
N LEU A 390 -9.13 -6.21 -11.82
CA LEU A 390 -8.27 -7.25 -11.21
C LEU A 390 -7.01 -7.55 -12.03
N ASN A 391 -7.09 -7.48 -13.36
CA ASN A 391 -5.97 -7.71 -14.28
C ASN A 391 -4.96 -6.54 -14.28
N THR A 392 -5.40 -5.36 -13.88
CA THR A 392 -4.59 -4.13 -13.81
C THR A 392 -4.28 -3.71 -12.38
N ASP A 393 -4.46 -4.62 -11.41
CA ASP A 393 -4.16 -4.42 -9.98
C ASP A 393 -4.94 -3.26 -9.33
N GLN A 394 -6.08 -2.86 -9.91
CA GLN A 394 -6.93 -1.76 -9.43
C GLN A 394 -7.90 -2.23 -8.33
N HIS A 395 -7.39 -2.96 -7.33
CA HIS A 395 -8.17 -3.53 -6.23
C HIS A 395 -8.89 -2.45 -5.39
N ASN A 396 -8.30 -1.26 -5.26
CA ASN A 396 -8.91 -0.14 -4.53
C ASN A 396 -10.17 0.40 -5.22
N ARG A 397 -10.10 0.62 -6.55
CA ARG A 397 -11.27 1.03 -7.34
C ARG A 397 -12.38 0.00 -7.27
N LEU A 398 -12.02 -1.29 -7.32
CA LEU A 398 -12.98 -2.37 -7.15
C LEU A 398 -13.61 -2.35 -5.74
N ALA A 399 -12.83 -2.02 -4.70
CA ALA A 399 -13.33 -1.88 -3.33
C ALA A 399 -14.25 -0.66 -3.15
N GLU A 400 -13.95 0.47 -3.80
CA GLU A 400 -14.82 1.66 -3.84
C GLU A 400 -16.17 1.33 -4.49
N ILE A 401 -16.14 0.71 -5.68
CA ILE A 401 -17.35 0.26 -6.38
C ILE A 401 -18.13 -0.74 -5.52
N TYR A 402 -17.46 -1.70 -4.88
CA TYR A 402 -18.07 -2.64 -3.94
C TYR A 402 -18.77 -1.93 -2.78
N ASN A 403 -18.22 -0.82 -2.27
CA ASN A 403 -18.80 -0.06 -1.16
C ASN A 403 -20.02 0.77 -1.55
N LEU A 404 -20.28 1.02 -2.83
CA LEU A 404 -21.53 1.64 -3.30
C LEU A 404 -22.75 0.75 -3.06
N PHE A 405 -22.55 -0.57 -2.96
CA PHE A 405 -23.64 -1.52 -2.75
C PHE A 405 -24.08 -1.60 -1.28
N PRO A 406 -25.39 -1.71 -1.01
CA PRO A 406 -25.92 -1.90 0.34
C PRO A 406 -25.32 -3.12 1.05
N VAL A 407 -25.20 -3.04 2.38
CA VAL A 407 -24.60 -4.12 3.21
C VAL A 407 -25.34 -5.45 3.04
N ALA A 408 -26.67 -5.42 2.87
CA ALA A 408 -27.47 -6.63 2.67
C ALA A 408 -27.04 -7.37 1.40
N ASP A 409 -26.96 -6.66 0.28
CA ASP A 409 -26.58 -7.20 -1.03
C ASP A 409 -25.15 -7.75 -1.00
N ARG A 410 -24.24 -7.06 -0.32
CA ARG A 410 -22.84 -7.47 -0.13
C ARG A 410 -22.65 -8.81 0.63
N LYS A 411 -23.67 -9.26 1.36
CA LYS A 411 -23.64 -10.52 2.14
C LYS A 411 -24.42 -11.66 1.48
N SER A 412 -25.27 -11.36 0.50
CA SER A 412 -26.17 -12.35 -0.11
C SER A 412 -25.88 -12.63 -1.58
N ASN A 413 -25.37 -11.65 -2.34
CA ASN A 413 -25.15 -11.80 -3.77
C ASN A 413 -23.78 -12.43 -4.07
N ILE A 414 -23.76 -13.48 -4.91
CA ILE A 414 -22.53 -14.24 -5.18
C ILE A 414 -21.41 -13.38 -5.78
N GLU A 415 -21.75 -12.41 -6.63
CA GLU A 415 -20.78 -11.59 -7.33
C GLU A 415 -20.02 -10.68 -6.36
N LEU A 416 -20.76 -10.05 -5.44
CA LEU A 416 -20.20 -9.18 -4.42
C LEU A 416 -19.41 -9.97 -3.37
N LEU A 417 -19.83 -11.20 -3.05
CA LEU A 417 -19.09 -12.10 -2.15
C LEU A 417 -17.74 -12.53 -2.74
N LEU A 418 -17.69 -12.84 -4.04
CA LEU A 418 -16.44 -13.15 -4.74
C LEU A 418 -15.50 -11.94 -4.76
N ILE A 419 -16.01 -10.74 -5.00
CA ILE A 419 -15.23 -9.50 -4.92
C ILE A 419 -14.69 -9.29 -3.49
N ASN A 420 -15.52 -9.51 -2.47
CA ASN A 420 -15.11 -9.43 -1.07
C ASN A 420 -13.95 -10.41 -0.78
N ALA A 421 -14.00 -11.64 -1.30
CA ALA A 421 -12.90 -12.59 -1.15
C ALA A 421 -11.58 -12.07 -1.74
N HIS A 422 -11.59 -11.50 -2.96
CA HIS A 422 -10.42 -10.86 -3.57
C HIS A 422 -9.91 -9.68 -2.73
N ILE A 423 -10.81 -8.83 -2.22
CA ILE A 423 -10.45 -7.70 -1.36
C ILE A 423 -9.80 -8.19 -0.06
N ARG A 424 -10.35 -9.23 0.58
CA ARG A 424 -9.79 -9.77 1.84
C ARG A 424 -8.47 -10.47 1.64
N GLU A 425 -8.31 -11.21 0.55
CA GLU A 425 -7.02 -11.81 0.18
C GLU A 425 -5.97 -10.72 -0.03
N ASN A 426 -6.29 -9.66 -0.77
CA ASN A 426 -5.36 -8.56 -1.01
C ASN A 426 -4.95 -7.84 0.30
N GLN A 427 -5.87 -7.77 1.27
CA GLN A 427 -5.62 -7.25 2.62
C GLN A 427 -4.88 -8.23 3.56
N GLY A 428 -4.55 -9.45 3.09
CA GLY A 428 -3.95 -10.50 3.90
C GLY A 428 -4.89 -11.14 4.94
N LYS A 429 -6.19 -10.85 4.87
CA LYS A 429 -7.22 -11.30 5.83
C LYS A 429 -7.80 -12.68 5.46
N ILE A 430 -6.92 -13.63 5.16
CA ILE A 430 -7.26 -15.00 4.71
C ILE A 430 -8.16 -15.73 5.73
N LYS A 431 -8.02 -15.43 7.02
CA LYS A 431 -8.84 -16.00 8.11
C LYS A 431 -10.34 -15.71 7.96
N LEU A 432 -10.73 -14.71 7.17
CA LEU A 432 -12.13 -14.37 6.90
C LEU A 432 -12.72 -15.13 5.70
N LEU A 433 -11.89 -15.79 4.88
CA LEU A 433 -12.36 -16.52 3.70
C LEU A 433 -13.33 -17.67 4.04
N PRO A 434 -13.19 -18.44 5.13
CA PRO A 434 -14.16 -19.47 5.49
C PRO A 434 -15.58 -18.93 5.73
N GLU A 435 -15.71 -17.74 6.33
CA GLU A 435 -17.00 -17.09 6.53
C GLU A 435 -17.60 -16.65 5.20
N ILE A 436 -16.79 -16.03 4.33
CA ILE A 436 -17.21 -15.64 2.98
C ILE A 436 -17.63 -16.87 2.18
N LYS A 437 -16.90 -17.99 2.29
CA LYS A 437 -17.26 -19.25 1.62
C LYS A 437 -18.62 -19.76 2.10
N LYS A 438 -18.91 -19.70 3.40
CA LYS A 438 -20.23 -20.10 3.93
C LYS A 438 -21.34 -19.25 3.31
N GLN A 439 -21.13 -17.94 3.19
CA GLN A 439 -22.07 -17.03 2.53
C GLN A 439 -22.23 -17.37 1.03
N CYS A 440 -21.13 -17.70 0.33
CA CYS A 440 -21.19 -18.17 -1.04
C CYS A 440 -21.99 -19.48 -1.16
N ASP A 441 -21.76 -20.46 -0.28
CA ASP A 441 -22.48 -21.75 -0.29
C ASP A 441 -24.00 -21.55 -0.07
N GLU A 442 -24.40 -20.55 0.72
CA GLU A 442 -25.80 -20.17 0.92
C GLU A 442 -26.38 -19.44 -0.31
N ALA A 443 -25.61 -18.54 -0.94
CA ALA A 443 -26.00 -17.83 -2.15
C ALA A 443 -26.18 -18.78 -3.36
N ILE A 444 -25.28 -19.77 -3.51
CA ILE A 444 -25.32 -20.78 -4.59
C ILE A 444 -26.61 -21.61 -4.56
N LYS A 445 -27.25 -21.77 -3.40
CA LYS A 445 -28.55 -22.48 -3.31
C LYS A 445 -29.70 -21.70 -3.94
N LYS A 446 -29.54 -20.38 -4.11
CA LYS A 446 -30.58 -19.47 -4.59
C LYS A 446 -30.36 -19.02 -6.03
N GLU A 447 -29.11 -19.00 -6.49
CA GLU A 447 -28.72 -18.45 -7.78
C GLU A 447 -28.04 -19.50 -8.67
N LYS A 448 -28.32 -19.47 -9.98
CA LYS A 448 -27.60 -20.29 -10.96
C LYS A 448 -26.29 -19.60 -11.34
N LEU A 449 -25.16 -20.18 -10.93
CA LEU A 449 -23.84 -19.64 -11.24
C LEU A 449 -23.45 -19.92 -12.69
N ASN A 450 -22.75 -18.97 -13.30
CA ASN A 450 -22.02 -19.22 -14.54
C ASN A 450 -20.68 -19.96 -14.26
N ASN A 451 -20.06 -20.51 -15.31
CA ASN A 451 -18.79 -21.25 -15.17
C ASN A 451 -17.69 -20.42 -14.50
N GLN A 452 -17.64 -19.13 -14.79
CA GLN A 452 -16.63 -18.22 -14.24
C GLN A 452 -16.76 -18.07 -12.72
N GLN A 453 -17.98 -17.81 -12.22
CA GLN A 453 -18.29 -17.72 -10.79
C GLN A 453 -18.06 -19.05 -10.08
N LEU A 454 -18.44 -20.17 -10.71
CA LEU A 454 -18.19 -21.51 -10.17
C LEU A 454 -16.68 -21.77 -10.06
N GLY A 455 -15.92 -21.39 -11.09
CA GLY A 455 -14.46 -21.48 -11.10
C GLY A 455 -13.82 -20.71 -9.95
N GLU A 456 -14.31 -19.50 -9.66
CA GLU A 456 -13.82 -18.70 -8.53
C GLU A 456 -14.21 -19.27 -7.16
N CYS A 457 -15.43 -19.82 -7.02
CA CYS A 457 -15.79 -20.55 -5.80
C CYS A 457 -14.85 -21.74 -5.56
N LYS A 458 -14.49 -22.47 -6.63
CA LYS A 458 -13.52 -23.58 -6.57
C LYS A 458 -12.11 -23.11 -6.24
N LEU A 459 -11.70 -21.94 -6.73
CA LEU A 459 -10.44 -21.31 -6.36
C LEU A 459 -10.41 -20.97 -4.87
N TRP A 460 -11.41 -20.24 -4.35
CA TRP A 460 -11.44 -19.87 -2.94
C TRP A 460 -11.53 -21.08 -2.01
N ASN A 461 -12.26 -22.11 -2.42
CA ASN A 461 -12.25 -23.39 -1.71
C ASN A 461 -10.85 -24.03 -1.71
N ALA A 462 -10.11 -24.00 -2.83
CA ALA A 462 -8.73 -24.50 -2.88
C ALA A 462 -7.83 -23.71 -1.92
N VAL A 463 -7.94 -22.38 -1.89
CA VAL A 463 -7.19 -21.52 -0.96
C VAL A 463 -7.43 -21.91 0.50
N ILE A 464 -8.70 -22.08 0.88
CA ILE A 464 -9.09 -22.48 2.25
C ILE A 464 -8.55 -23.87 2.58
N LEU A 465 -8.69 -24.84 1.67
CA LEU A 465 -8.20 -26.20 1.84
C LEU A 465 -6.68 -26.24 1.99
N TYR A 466 -5.95 -25.49 1.16
CA TYR A 466 -4.49 -25.37 1.24
C TYR A 466 -4.05 -24.87 2.62
N HIS A 467 -4.63 -23.76 3.09
CA HIS A 467 -4.30 -23.19 4.40
C HIS A 467 -4.78 -24.06 5.57
N SER A 468 -5.70 -25.00 5.34
CA SER A 468 -6.13 -26.01 6.31
C SER A 468 -5.28 -27.30 6.28
N GLY A 469 -4.26 -27.36 5.42
CA GLY A 469 -3.37 -28.52 5.26
C GLY A 469 -3.95 -29.68 4.42
N LYS A 470 -5.07 -29.46 3.72
CA LYS A 470 -5.77 -30.44 2.87
C LYS A 470 -5.31 -30.30 1.41
N TYR A 471 -4.06 -30.68 1.15
CA TYR A 471 -3.39 -30.36 -0.12
C TYR A 471 -3.90 -31.16 -1.32
N VAL A 472 -4.33 -32.41 -1.13
CA VAL A 472 -4.90 -33.24 -2.21
C VAL A 472 -6.24 -32.66 -2.66
N GLU A 473 -7.12 -32.33 -1.72
CA GLU A 473 -8.42 -31.71 -2.01
C GLU A 473 -8.25 -30.30 -2.58
N SER A 474 -7.26 -29.55 -2.09
CA SER A 474 -6.88 -28.26 -2.67
C SER A 474 -6.47 -28.40 -4.13
N LEU A 475 -5.62 -29.38 -4.46
CA LEU A 475 -5.19 -29.66 -5.84
C LEU A 475 -6.37 -30.06 -6.74
N GLY A 476 -7.30 -30.88 -6.23
CA GLY A 476 -8.52 -31.22 -6.94
C GLY A 476 -9.40 -29.99 -7.21
N SER A 477 -9.61 -29.15 -6.19
CA SER A 477 -10.44 -27.95 -6.28
C SER A 477 -9.85 -26.90 -7.24
N VAL A 478 -8.52 -26.69 -7.22
CA VAL A 478 -7.88 -25.72 -8.14
C VAL A 478 -7.85 -26.23 -9.59
N ASN A 479 -7.74 -27.54 -9.83
CA ASN A 479 -7.87 -28.10 -11.18
C ASN A 479 -9.28 -27.89 -11.74
N GLN A 480 -10.32 -28.06 -10.91
CA GLN A 480 -11.70 -27.73 -11.29
C GLN A 480 -11.86 -26.24 -11.58
N ALA A 481 -11.25 -25.37 -10.76
CA ALA A 481 -11.26 -23.92 -11.01
C ALA A 481 -10.65 -23.59 -12.38
N LEU A 482 -9.46 -24.12 -12.68
CA LEU A 482 -8.76 -23.87 -13.94
C LEU A 482 -9.50 -24.38 -15.18
N ALA A 483 -10.29 -25.44 -15.07
CA ALA A 483 -11.14 -25.94 -16.15
C ALA A 483 -12.34 -25.04 -16.45
N LEU A 484 -12.79 -24.26 -15.46
CA LEU A 484 -13.99 -23.42 -15.54
C LEU A 484 -13.69 -21.95 -15.84
N LEU A 485 -12.54 -21.44 -15.39
CA LEU A 485 -12.15 -20.05 -15.56
C LEU A 485 -11.85 -19.73 -17.03
N SER A 486 -12.32 -18.57 -17.50
CA SER A 486 -12.08 -18.04 -18.84
C SER A 486 -10.79 -17.20 -18.93
N ASP A 487 -10.31 -16.93 -20.14
CA ASP A 487 -9.11 -16.11 -20.37
C ASP A 487 -9.32 -14.61 -20.10
N ASN A 488 -10.56 -14.16 -19.87
CA ASN A 488 -10.82 -12.79 -19.44
C ASN A 488 -10.30 -12.56 -18.00
N ALA A 489 -10.36 -13.57 -17.14
CA ALA A 489 -9.98 -13.49 -15.74
C ALA A 489 -8.51 -13.87 -15.49
N LYS A 490 -7.58 -13.26 -16.24
CA LYS A 490 -6.15 -13.61 -16.24
C LYS A 490 -5.52 -13.57 -14.86
N SER A 491 -5.78 -12.51 -14.08
CA SER A 491 -5.28 -12.37 -12.71
C SER A 491 -5.76 -13.53 -11.82
N VAL A 492 -7.04 -13.88 -11.92
CA VAL A 492 -7.67 -15.00 -11.18
C VAL A 492 -7.07 -16.35 -11.60
N LYS A 493 -6.86 -16.56 -12.91
CA LYS A 493 -6.18 -17.76 -13.44
C LYS A 493 -4.75 -17.88 -12.94
N THR A 494 -3.97 -16.81 -13.01
CA THR A 494 -2.57 -16.84 -12.54
C THR A 494 -2.50 -17.06 -11.02
N PHE A 495 -3.47 -16.55 -10.27
CA PHE A 495 -3.60 -16.88 -8.84
C PHE A 495 -3.95 -18.36 -8.61
N SER A 496 -4.79 -18.94 -9.45
CA SER A 496 -5.06 -20.39 -9.45
C SER A 496 -3.81 -21.21 -9.80
N TYR A 497 -2.97 -20.74 -10.73
CA TYR A 497 -1.69 -21.39 -11.04
C TYR A 497 -0.77 -21.42 -9.82
N ALA A 498 -0.73 -20.34 -9.04
CA ALA A 498 0.04 -20.28 -7.79
C ALA A 498 -0.38 -21.39 -6.82
N TYR A 499 -1.69 -21.48 -6.52
CA TYR A 499 -2.20 -22.48 -5.59
C TYR A 499 -2.09 -23.92 -6.09
N LYS A 500 -2.14 -24.15 -7.41
CA LYS A 500 -1.80 -25.45 -7.99
C LYS A 500 -0.34 -25.81 -7.75
N ALA A 501 0.58 -24.89 -8.03
CA ALA A 501 2.01 -25.12 -7.84
C ALA A 501 2.35 -25.32 -6.36
N PHE A 502 1.75 -24.54 -5.46
CA PHE A 502 1.92 -24.70 -4.02
C PHE A 502 1.35 -26.02 -3.49
N ALA A 503 0.18 -26.46 -3.98
CA ALA A 503 -0.38 -27.76 -3.62
C ALA A 503 0.49 -28.92 -4.12
N LEU A 504 1.00 -28.86 -5.36
CA LEU A 504 1.95 -29.84 -5.89
C LEU A 504 3.23 -29.90 -5.05
N ASN A 505 3.78 -28.73 -4.69
CA ASN A 505 4.93 -28.63 -3.80
C ASN A 505 4.68 -29.30 -2.45
N ALA A 506 3.53 -29.02 -1.83
CA ALA A 506 3.15 -29.62 -0.55
C ALA A 506 2.93 -31.15 -0.62
N LEU A 507 2.75 -31.68 -1.83
CA LEU A 507 2.67 -33.12 -2.12
C LEU A 507 4.01 -33.70 -2.59
N ASN A 508 5.11 -32.99 -2.36
CA ASN A 508 6.48 -33.37 -2.74
C ASN A 508 6.69 -33.57 -4.25
N LYS A 509 5.93 -32.84 -5.08
CA LYS A 509 6.00 -32.85 -6.55
C LYS A 509 6.59 -31.55 -7.09
N LYS A 510 7.78 -31.18 -6.62
CA LYS A 510 8.46 -29.93 -6.95
C LYS A 510 8.66 -29.75 -8.46
N ASP A 511 9.17 -30.77 -9.14
CA ASP A 511 9.49 -30.68 -10.57
C ASP A 511 8.22 -30.56 -11.42
N GLU A 512 7.14 -31.28 -11.07
CA GLU A 512 5.83 -31.09 -11.70
C GLU A 512 5.32 -29.66 -11.51
N ALA A 513 5.49 -29.08 -10.30
CA ALA A 513 5.07 -27.71 -10.02
C ALA A 513 5.87 -26.69 -10.85
N LEU A 514 7.19 -26.82 -10.93
CA LEU A 514 8.06 -25.91 -11.69
C LEU A 514 7.84 -26.05 -13.20
N ASN A 515 7.71 -27.27 -13.71
CA ASN A 515 7.40 -27.52 -15.12
C ASN A 515 6.03 -26.96 -15.50
N PHE A 516 5.04 -27.10 -14.61
CA PHE A 516 3.74 -26.48 -14.78
C PHE A 516 3.86 -24.95 -14.89
N LEU A 517 4.57 -24.29 -13.97
CA LEU A 517 4.76 -22.83 -14.01
C LEU A 517 5.51 -22.38 -15.27
N ASN A 518 6.56 -23.10 -15.69
CA ASN A 518 7.30 -22.82 -16.92
C ASN A 518 6.38 -22.88 -18.14
N SER A 519 5.60 -23.96 -18.26
CA SER A 519 4.66 -24.11 -19.37
C SER A 519 3.68 -22.94 -19.46
N ARG A 520 3.30 -22.32 -18.33
CA ARG A 520 2.39 -21.17 -18.32
C ARG A 520 3.07 -19.86 -18.68
N LEU A 521 4.35 -19.68 -18.32
CA LEU A 521 5.11 -18.50 -18.74
C LEU A 521 5.21 -18.40 -20.26
N ASP A 522 5.37 -19.53 -20.95
CA ASP A 522 5.51 -19.58 -22.42
C ASP A 522 4.26 -19.10 -23.17
N PHE A 523 3.07 -19.20 -22.55
CA PHE A 523 1.81 -18.74 -23.15
C PHE A 523 1.43 -17.30 -22.81
N LEU A 524 2.13 -16.65 -21.86
CA LEU A 524 1.81 -15.27 -21.51
C LEU A 524 2.43 -14.30 -22.52
N HIS A 525 1.64 -13.33 -22.96
CA HIS A 525 2.14 -12.26 -23.80
C HIS A 525 3.04 -11.31 -23.00
N LYS A 526 4.06 -10.72 -23.62
CA LYS A 526 5.04 -9.83 -22.95
C LYS A 526 4.41 -8.63 -22.25
N SER A 527 3.23 -8.18 -22.69
CA SER A 527 2.49 -7.08 -22.04
C SER A 527 1.79 -7.49 -20.74
N GLU A 528 1.67 -8.79 -20.45
CA GLU A 528 0.99 -9.34 -19.27
C GLU A 528 1.90 -9.35 -18.03
N THR A 529 2.53 -8.21 -17.79
CA THR A 529 3.62 -8.02 -16.82
C THR A 529 3.25 -8.46 -15.40
N HIS A 530 2.05 -8.15 -14.90
CA HIS A 530 1.58 -8.63 -13.58
C HIS A 530 1.47 -10.17 -13.50
N SER A 531 0.93 -10.82 -14.54
CA SER A 531 0.82 -12.28 -14.60
C SER A 531 2.20 -12.93 -14.62
N ILE A 532 3.13 -12.38 -15.42
CA ILE A 532 4.51 -12.85 -15.49
C ILE A 532 5.16 -12.76 -14.11
N VAL A 533 5.11 -11.59 -13.47
CA VAL A 533 5.70 -11.36 -12.14
C VAL A 533 5.11 -12.31 -11.10
N ARG A 534 3.80 -12.59 -11.13
CA ARG A 534 3.16 -13.54 -10.21
C ARG A 534 3.66 -14.97 -10.40
N ILE A 535 3.88 -15.43 -11.64
CA ILE A 535 4.45 -16.76 -11.87
C ILE A 535 5.92 -16.82 -11.44
N LEU A 536 6.72 -15.80 -11.75
CA LEU A 536 8.10 -15.71 -11.29
C LEU A 536 8.18 -15.75 -9.76
N PHE A 537 7.29 -15.04 -9.07
CA PHE A 537 7.15 -15.10 -7.62
C PHE A 537 6.89 -16.52 -7.12
N CYS A 538 5.97 -17.26 -7.76
CA CYS A 538 5.67 -18.63 -7.34
C CYS A 538 6.90 -19.54 -7.45
N LYS A 539 7.70 -19.39 -8.52
CA LYS A 539 8.97 -20.11 -8.68
C LYS A 539 9.95 -19.76 -7.57
N VAL A 540 10.12 -18.47 -7.28
CA VAL A 540 10.99 -18.00 -6.18
C VAL A 540 10.50 -18.57 -4.84
N ALA A 541 9.20 -18.55 -4.56
CA ALA A 541 8.64 -19.10 -3.33
C ALA A 541 8.93 -20.61 -3.20
N ILE A 542 8.76 -21.39 -4.27
CA ILE A 542 9.06 -22.83 -4.26
C ILE A 542 10.56 -23.07 -4.00
N TYR A 543 11.46 -22.42 -4.75
CA TYR A 543 12.90 -22.58 -4.52
C TYR A 543 13.32 -22.17 -3.10
N ARG A 544 12.70 -21.11 -2.55
CA ARG A 544 12.96 -20.64 -1.18
C ARG A 544 12.51 -21.64 -0.11
N LEU A 545 11.41 -22.36 -0.32
CA LEU A 545 10.99 -23.41 0.62
C LEU A 545 12.09 -24.45 0.79
N TYR A 546 12.68 -24.93 -0.31
CA TYR A 546 13.83 -25.84 -0.30
C TYR A 546 15.17 -25.17 0.09
N SER A 547 15.19 -23.85 0.27
CA SER A 547 16.40 -23.05 0.51
C SER A 547 17.43 -23.11 -0.63
N GLU A 548 16.96 -23.31 -1.87
CA GLU A 548 17.77 -23.26 -3.10
C GLU A 548 17.93 -21.81 -3.59
N LEU A 549 18.53 -20.95 -2.76
CA LEU A 549 18.51 -19.51 -3.00
C LEU A 549 19.23 -19.08 -4.29
N LYS A 550 20.26 -19.82 -4.72
CA LYS A 550 20.96 -19.55 -5.99
C LYS A 550 20.03 -19.63 -7.20
N ASN A 551 19.08 -20.57 -7.18
CA ASN A 551 18.11 -20.77 -8.26
C ASN A 551 17.06 -19.65 -8.29
N CYS A 552 16.91 -18.87 -7.21
CA CYS A 552 15.95 -17.77 -7.14
C CYS A 552 16.44 -16.53 -7.89
N ILE A 553 17.75 -16.28 -7.93
CA ILE A 553 18.33 -14.98 -8.32
C ILE A 553 17.94 -14.52 -9.73
N PRO A 554 17.99 -15.35 -10.78
CA PRO A 554 17.57 -14.91 -12.11
C PRO A 554 16.11 -14.42 -12.12
N PHE A 555 15.23 -15.08 -11.38
CA PHE A 555 13.82 -14.72 -11.31
C PHE A 555 13.59 -13.47 -10.44
N VAL A 556 14.33 -13.32 -9.34
CA VAL A 556 14.28 -12.11 -8.50
C VAL A 556 14.71 -10.87 -9.30
N SER A 557 15.81 -10.97 -10.06
CA SER A 557 16.26 -9.88 -10.93
C SER A 557 15.23 -9.51 -12.00
N GLN A 558 14.57 -10.50 -12.61
CA GLN A 558 13.48 -10.25 -13.56
C GLN A 558 12.27 -9.57 -12.90
N ILE A 559 11.88 -9.99 -11.68
CA ILE A 559 10.79 -9.35 -10.93
C ILE A 559 11.11 -7.88 -10.68
N ILE A 560 12.34 -7.56 -10.26
CA ILE A 560 12.77 -6.18 -10.02
C ILE A 560 12.72 -5.38 -11.33
N ASP A 561 13.37 -5.85 -12.41
CA ASP A 561 13.42 -5.15 -13.71
C ASP A 561 12.03 -4.87 -14.29
N ILE A 562 11.14 -5.87 -14.32
CA ILE A 562 9.76 -5.69 -14.80
C ILE A 562 9.01 -4.70 -13.90
N SER A 563 9.16 -4.84 -12.58
CA SER A 563 8.43 -3.96 -11.64
C SER A 563 8.87 -2.51 -11.75
N GLU A 564 10.16 -2.24 -11.96
CA GLU A 564 10.65 -0.88 -12.15
C GLU A 564 10.24 -0.28 -13.49
N ARG A 565 10.41 -1.04 -14.57
CA ARG A 565 10.12 -0.58 -15.93
C ARG A 565 8.66 -0.19 -16.12
N TYR A 566 7.74 -0.95 -15.52
CA TYR A 566 6.31 -0.76 -15.67
C TYR A 566 5.65 -0.07 -14.47
N GLY A 567 6.41 0.27 -13.43
CA GLY A 567 5.90 0.97 -12.25
C GLY A 567 5.07 0.12 -11.30
N HIS A 568 5.29 -1.20 -11.26
CA HIS A 568 4.60 -2.14 -10.36
C HIS A 568 5.25 -2.14 -8.97
N TYR A 569 5.15 -1.02 -8.26
CA TYR A 569 5.83 -0.85 -6.98
C TYR A 569 5.37 -1.85 -5.90
N GLU A 570 4.15 -2.39 -6.00
CA GLU A 570 3.68 -3.46 -5.13
C GLU A 570 4.54 -4.71 -5.20
N THR A 571 4.90 -5.13 -6.42
CA THR A 571 5.74 -6.31 -6.65
C THR A 571 7.24 -6.00 -6.58
N LEU A 572 7.63 -4.72 -6.68
CA LEU A 572 9.02 -4.30 -6.46
C LEU A 572 9.48 -4.64 -5.04
N GLY A 573 8.65 -4.36 -4.02
CA GLY A 573 8.99 -4.63 -2.62
C GLY A 573 9.29 -6.10 -2.34
N MET A 574 8.56 -7.00 -3.00
CA MET A 574 8.81 -8.44 -2.96
C MET A 574 10.17 -8.83 -3.56
N GLY A 575 10.50 -8.30 -4.75
CA GLY A 575 11.79 -8.55 -5.39
C GLY A 575 12.97 -8.06 -4.55
N LEU A 576 12.88 -6.83 -4.02
CA LEU A 576 13.89 -6.27 -3.12
C LEU A 576 14.04 -7.10 -1.85
N TYR A 577 12.93 -7.52 -1.25
CA TYR A 577 12.93 -8.36 -0.06
C TYR A 577 13.69 -9.68 -0.29
N PHE A 578 13.42 -10.39 -1.40
CA PHE A 578 14.12 -11.65 -1.68
C PHE A 578 15.60 -11.45 -2.00
N GLN A 579 15.94 -10.37 -2.68
CA GLN A 579 17.34 -10.02 -2.96
C GLN A 579 18.11 -9.73 -1.67
N LEU A 580 17.49 -9.02 -0.73
CA LEU A 580 18.04 -8.74 0.59
C LEU A 580 18.17 -10.00 1.44
N GLU A 581 17.17 -10.88 1.44
CA GLU A 581 17.25 -12.17 2.13
C GLU A 581 18.41 -13.02 1.61
N TYR A 582 18.57 -13.10 0.28
CA TYR A 582 19.68 -13.82 -0.33
C TYR A 582 21.04 -13.26 0.11
N ASN A 583 21.21 -11.94 0.01
CA ASN A 583 22.47 -11.29 0.40
C ASN A 583 22.74 -11.48 1.89
N TYR A 584 21.72 -11.39 2.75
CA TYR A 584 21.85 -11.66 4.18
C TYR A 584 22.28 -13.10 4.43
N ARG A 585 21.53 -14.11 3.94
CA ARG A 585 21.82 -15.54 4.20
C ARG A 585 23.17 -16.00 3.63
N THR A 586 23.66 -15.35 2.57
CA THR A 586 24.99 -15.59 1.99
C THR A 586 26.12 -14.75 2.59
N ALA A 587 25.86 -14.03 3.69
CA ALA A 587 26.82 -13.17 4.39
C ALA A 587 27.40 -12.02 3.55
N ASN A 588 26.65 -11.53 2.56
CA ASN A 588 27.00 -10.42 1.67
C ASN A 588 26.33 -9.10 2.09
N CYS A 589 26.30 -8.79 3.39
CA CYS A 589 25.55 -7.64 3.93
C CYS A 589 25.96 -6.27 3.35
N LEU A 590 27.21 -6.10 2.88
CA LEU A 590 27.64 -4.86 2.21
C LEU A 590 26.83 -4.54 0.95
N LYS A 591 26.36 -5.58 0.23
CA LYS A 591 25.51 -5.42 -0.96
C LYS A 591 24.07 -5.04 -0.60
N CYS A 592 23.67 -5.13 0.68
CA CYS A 592 22.30 -4.83 1.09
C CYS A 592 21.99 -3.33 1.16
N GLU A 593 23.00 -2.47 1.36
CA GLU A 593 22.76 -1.06 1.66
C GLU A 593 22.04 -0.32 0.51
N GLU A 594 22.44 -0.59 -0.74
CA GLU A 594 21.78 -0.02 -1.92
C GLU A 594 20.31 -0.45 -2.00
N TYR A 595 20.02 -1.74 -1.75
CA TYR A 595 18.66 -2.25 -1.75
C TYR A 595 17.83 -1.73 -0.57
N PHE A 596 18.41 -1.50 0.60
CA PHE A 596 17.72 -0.85 1.73
C PHE A 596 17.36 0.59 1.41
N LYS A 597 18.29 1.36 0.84
CA LYS A 597 18.04 2.74 0.40
C LYS A 597 16.92 2.79 -0.63
N LYS A 598 16.97 1.90 -1.62
CA LYS A 598 15.94 1.76 -2.65
C LYS A 598 14.59 1.38 -2.05
N ALA A 599 14.54 0.40 -1.16
CA ALA A 599 13.30 0.02 -0.48
C ALA A 599 12.70 1.17 0.33
N HIS A 600 13.53 1.95 1.05
CA HIS A 600 13.08 3.12 1.82
C HIS A 600 12.50 4.22 0.92
N GLU A 601 13.05 4.41 -0.28
CA GLU A 601 12.54 5.37 -1.26
C GLU A 601 11.12 5.04 -1.74
N TYR A 602 10.78 3.75 -1.85
CA TYR A 602 9.49 3.26 -2.34
C TYR A 602 8.55 2.76 -1.23
N ARG A 603 8.89 2.98 0.04
CA ARG A 603 8.21 2.40 1.22
C ARG A 603 6.69 2.51 1.24
N TYR A 604 6.11 3.62 0.74
CA TYR A 604 4.65 3.80 0.71
C TYR A 604 3.97 3.32 -0.59
N GLY A 605 4.75 3.12 -1.66
CA GLY A 605 4.26 2.56 -2.93
C GLY A 605 4.29 1.03 -2.95
N MET A 606 5.06 0.41 -2.06
CA MET A 606 5.06 -1.04 -1.84
C MET A 606 3.94 -1.44 -0.89
N ARG A 607 3.56 -2.73 -0.90
CA ARG A 607 2.70 -3.26 0.18
C ARG A 607 3.45 -3.14 1.51
N PRO A 608 2.87 -2.54 2.57
CA PRO A 608 3.62 -2.20 3.77
C PRO A 608 4.33 -3.35 4.46
N TYR A 609 3.75 -4.55 4.41
CA TYR A 609 4.37 -5.71 5.03
C TYR A 609 5.69 -6.10 4.36
N TRP A 610 5.88 -5.83 3.05
CA TRP A 610 7.17 -6.08 2.39
C TRP A 610 8.24 -5.15 2.98
N TYR A 611 7.92 -3.87 3.10
CA TYR A 611 8.86 -2.90 3.65
C TYR A 611 9.17 -3.16 5.13
N ALA A 612 8.17 -3.52 5.93
CA ALA A 612 8.38 -3.94 7.32
C ALA A 612 9.31 -5.15 7.43
N ASN A 613 9.13 -6.17 6.59
CA ASN A 613 10.02 -7.35 6.57
C ASN A 613 11.43 -7.01 6.08
N ILE A 614 11.58 -6.07 5.13
CA ILE A 614 12.88 -5.52 4.71
C ILE A 614 13.59 -4.85 5.88
N LEU A 615 12.89 -4.00 6.64
CA LEU A 615 13.44 -3.41 7.86
C LEU A 615 13.81 -4.48 8.90
N GLY A 616 13.04 -5.56 9.00
CA GLY A 616 13.41 -6.70 9.83
C GLY A 616 14.72 -7.38 9.40
N ILE A 617 14.96 -7.56 8.10
CA ILE A 617 16.27 -8.02 7.59
C ILE A 617 17.37 -7.01 7.93
N LYS A 618 17.09 -5.70 7.81
CA LYS A 618 18.05 -4.64 8.17
C LYS A 618 18.43 -4.66 9.65
N ILE A 619 17.46 -4.91 10.53
CA ILE A 619 17.67 -5.14 11.96
C ILE A 619 18.58 -6.35 12.17
N TYR A 620 18.31 -7.47 11.49
CA TYR A 620 19.17 -8.65 11.57
C TYR A 620 20.60 -8.40 11.06
N CYS A 621 20.78 -7.71 9.92
CA CYS A 621 22.11 -7.30 9.45
C CYS A 621 22.85 -6.44 10.49
N SER A 622 22.15 -5.48 11.09
CA SER A 622 22.74 -4.50 12.01
C SER A 622 23.11 -5.11 13.37
N LEU A 623 22.31 -6.06 13.85
CA LEU A 623 22.60 -6.83 15.08
C LEU A 623 23.98 -7.51 15.04
N HIS A 624 24.46 -7.87 13.85
CA HIS A 624 25.75 -8.54 13.68
C HIS A 624 26.93 -7.60 13.40
N GLN A 625 26.69 -6.31 13.19
CA GLN A 625 27.69 -5.38 12.64
C GLN A 625 27.90 -4.12 13.47
N ASN A 626 26.83 -3.38 13.81
CA ASN A 626 26.95 -2.07 14.44
C ASN A 626 25.66 -1.66 15.15
N TYR A 627 25.79 -1.27 16.42
CA TYR A 627 24.70 -0.78 17.27
C TYR A 627 24.03 0.50 16.76
N LYS A 628 24.78 1.41 16.12
CA LYS A 628 24.22 2.63 15.52
C LYS A 628 23.19 2.29 14.42
N GLY A 629 23.56 1.38 13.51
CA GLY A 629 22.67 0.92 12.45
C GLY A 629 21.44 0.18 12.97
N LEU A 630 21.58 -0.52 14.10
CA LEU A 630 20.45 -1.18 14.77
C LEU A 630 19.42 -0.15 15.26
N LYS A 631 19.88 0.88 15.98
CA LYS A 631 19.01 1.97 16.47
C LYS A 631 18.29 2.68 15.32
N GLU A 632 19.01 3.01 14.25
CA GLU A 632 18.44 3.64 13.05
C GLU A 632 17.37 2.76 12.39
N SER A 633 17.61 1.45 12.30
CA SER A 633 16.66 0.51 11.69
C SER A 633 15.39 0.33 12.53
N ILE A 634 15.52 0.30 13.86
CA ILE A 634 14.39 0.27 14.78
C ILE A 634 13.59 1.58 14.67
N GLN A 635 14.27 2.73 14.66
CA GLN A 635 13.61 4.03 14.49
C GLN A 635 12.83 4.11 13.17
N GLN A 636 13.41 3.62 12.07
CA GLN A 636 12.72 3.57 10.77
C GLN A 636 11.45 2.70 10.83
N LEU A 637 11.49 1.57 11.53
CA LEU A 637 10.33 0.69 11.71
C LEU A 637 9.27 1.34 12.61
N ASP A 638 9.68 2.06 13.64
CA ASP A 638 8.82 2.81 14.55
C ASP A 638 8.07 3.93 13.83
N GLU A 639 8.80 4.74 13.04
CA GLU A 639 8.24 5.82 12.23
C GLU A 639 7.28 5.26 11.19
N PHE A 640 7.70 4.24 10.43
CA PHE A 640 6.85 3.61 9.42
C PHE A 640 5.58 2.98 10.02
N SER A 641 5.69 2.36 11.20
CA SER A 641 4.54 1.81 11.90
C SER A 641 3.59 2.90 12.41
N LYS A 642 4.09 4.08 12.78
CA LYS A 642 3.24 5.20 13.19
C LYS A 642 2.54 5.81 11.99
N ASP A 643 3.27 5.98 10.89
CA ASP A 643 2.81 6.54 9.62
C ASP A 643 1.61 5.80 9.03
N LEU A 644 1.54 4.48 9.27
CA LEU A 644 0.46 3.63 8.81
C LEU A 644 -0.54 3.38 9.94
N ASN A 645 -1.82 3.63 9.68
CA ASN A 645 -2.91 3.21 10.57
C ASN A 645 -3.20 1.70 10.33
N ALA A 646 -2.18 0.86 10.55
CA ALA A 646 -2.20 -0.56 10.23
C ALA A 646 -1.72 -1.41 11.41
N ASP A 647 -2.66 -2.04 12.12
CA ASP A 647 -2.39 -2.85 13.31
C ASP A 647 -1.34 -3.94 13.07
N ASN A 648 -1.38 -4.61 11.92
CA ASN A 648 -0.43 -5.67 11.59
C ASN A 648 1.04 -5.21 11.55
N ILE A 649 1.31 -3.96 11.12
CA ILE A 649 2.67 -3.39 11.12
C ILE A 649 3.10 -3.06 12.54
N SER A 650 2.21 -2.50 13.36
CA SER A 650 2.49 -2.26 14.79
C SER A 650 2.77 -3.56 15.55
N GLN A 651 2.03 -4.63 15.24
CA GLN A 651 2.27 -5.94 15.83
C GLN A 651 3.62 -6.51 15.38
N PHE A 652 3.94 -6.43 14.08
CA PHE A 652 5.24 -6.87 13.55
C PHE A 652 6.41 -6.10 14.18
N ARG A 653 6.28 -4.78 14.36
CA ARG A 653 7.25 -3.95 15.09
C ARG A 653 7.51 -4.51 16.49
N ASN A 654 6.47 -4.83 17.24
CA ASN A 654 6.63 -5.38 18.60
C ASN A 654 7.32 -6.75 18.57
N VAL A 655 7.06 -7.58 17.56
CA VAL A 655 7.77 -8.86 17.36
C VAL A 655 9.27 -8.61 17.12
N MET A 656 9.64 -7.66 16.27
CA MET A 656 11.05 -7.33 16.03
C MET A 656 11.75 -6.77 17.28
N LEU A 657 11.06 -5.93 18.06
CA LEU A 657 11.60 -5.46 19.34
C LEU A 657 11.75 -6.58 20.37
N THR A 658 10.83 -7.55 20.36
CA THR A 658 10.94 -8.76 21.19
C THR A 658 12.18 -9.56 20.80
N GLU A 659 12.44 -9.74 19.50
CA GLU A 659 13.63 -10.41 19.00
C GLU A 659 14.93 -9.70 19.42
N VAL A 660 14.97 -8.37 19.36
CA VAL A 660 16.11 -7.57 19.85
C VAL A 660 16.31 -7.77 21.35
N ALA A 661 15.25 -7.65 22.16
CA ALA A 661 15.33 -7.83 23.61
C ALA A 661 15.78 -9.25 24.01
N LEU A 662 15.32 -10.29 23.32
CA LEU A 662 15.77 -11.67 23.52
C LEU A 662 17.26 -11.84 23.25
N ARG A 663 17.80 -11.16 22.23
CA ARG A 663 19.23 -11.20 21.91
C ARG A 663 20.10 -10.42 22.88
N GLU A 664 19.59 -9.31 23.40
CA GLU A 664 20.25 -8.53 24.45
C GLU A 664 20.18 -9.20 25.84
N GLY A 665 19.49 -10.34 25.96
CA GLY A 665 19.30 -11.04 27.24
C GLY A 665 18.25 -10.39 28.15
N ASN A 666 17.54 -9.37 27.67
CA ASN A 666 16.49 -8.68 28.43
C ASN A 666 15.14 -9.42 28.33
N TYR A 667 15.06 -10.57 29.01
CA TYR A 667 13.90 -11.46 28.96
C TYR A 667 12.62 -10.83 29.54
N GLU A 668 12.74 -9.93 30.50
CA GLU A 668 11.58 -9.24 31.09
C GLU A 668 10.93 -8.29 30.08
N GLN A 669 11.73 -7.47 29.39
CA GLN A 669 11.24 -6.59 28.33
C GLN A 669 10.65 -7.41 27.17
N ALA A 670 11.30 -8.52 26.78
CA ALA A 670 10.77 -9.43 25.78
C ALA A 670 9.39 -9.99 26.16
N LEU A 671 9.19 -10.39 27.43
CA LEU A 671 7.90 -10.89 27.92
C LEU A 671 6.81 -9.81 27.95
N GLN A 672 7.16 -8.55 28.28
CA GLN A 672 6.21 -7.43 28.24
C GLN A 672 5.74 -7.14 26.81
N LEU A 673 6.65 -7.17 25.85
CA LEU A 673 6.33 -6.98 24.42
C LEU A 673 5.54 -8.16 23.86
N TYR A 674 5.91 -9.39 24.23
CA TYR A 674 5.19 -10.62 23.86
C TYR A 674 3.70 -10.54 24.19
N LYS A 675 3.34 -10.11 25.41
CA LYS A 675 1.94 -9.96 25.85
C LYS A 675 1.14 -8.93 25.05
N LYS A 676 1.81 -7.99 24.39
CA LYS A 676 1.21 -6.94 23.55
C LYS A 676 1.25 -7.28 22.06
N SER A 677 1.75 -8.47 21.71
CA SER A 677 2.06 -8.88 20.34
C SER A 677 1.22 -10.04 19.87
N SER A 678 0.88 -10.05 18.59
CA SER A 678 0.34 -11.20 17.86
C SER A 678 1.43 -11.78 16.99
N PHE A 679 1.70 -13.08 17.14
CA PHE A 679 2.77 -13.80 16.41
C PHE A 679 2.24 -14.64 15.24
N HIS A 680 0.92 -14.68 15.04
CA HIS A 680 0.26 -15.35 13.93
C HIS A 680 -0.32 -14.34 12.92
N LEU A 681 0.50 -13.33 12.59
CA LEU A 681 0.17 -12.25 11.66
C LEU A 681 0.06 -12.76 10.23
N TYR A 682 0.96 -13.67 9.84
CA TYR A 682 1.08 -14.17 8.48
C TYR A 682 1.30 -15.68 8.46
N ALA A 683 0.98 -16.31 7.33
CA ALA A 683 1.26 -17.72 7.12
C ALA A 683 2.80 -17.92 7.02
N PRO A 684 3.37 -18.94 7.69
CA PRO A 684 4.82 -19.12 7.84
C PRO A 684 5.47 -19.75 6.59
N PHE A 685 5.20 -19.22 5.39
CA PHE A 685 5.75 -19.76 4.13
C PHE A 685 6.41 -18.74 3.21
N LEU A 686 6.12 -17.44 3.36
CA LEU A 686 6.66 -16.40 2.47
C LEU A 686 7.83 -15.63 3.06
N TYR A 687 8.08 -15.71 4.36
CA TYR A 687 8.96 -14.78 5.07
C TYR A 687 10.12 -15.50 5.74
N TYR A 688 11.26 -14.83 5.78
CA TYR A 688 12.45 -15.24 6.52
C TYR A 688 12.25 -14.99 8.00
N ASN A 689 11.68 -13.83 8.34
CA ASN A 689 11.32 -13.44 9.70
C ASN A 689 10.02 -14.16 10.07
N LEU A 690 10.15 -15.39 10.56
CA LEU A 690 9.02 -16.20 11.00
C LEU A 690 8.62 -15.75 12.41
N THR A 691 7.57 -14.94 12.52
CA THR A 691 7.11 -14.40 13.81
C THR A 691 6.79 -15.51 14.81
N GLN A 692 6.32 -16.67 14.34
CA GLN A 692 6.07 -17.85 15.17
C GLN A 692 7.37 -18.44 15.78
N ILE A 693 8.52 -18.28 15.13
CA ILE A 693 9.81 -18.68 15.70
C ILE A 693 10.21 -17.76 16.84
N THR A 694 9.99 -16.44 16.73
CA THR A 694 10.21 -15.50 17.84
C THR A 694 9.31 -15.83 19.02
N GLU A 695 8.05 -16.21 18.80
CA GLU A 695 7.17 -16.72 19.86
C GLU A 695 7.75 -17.94 20.59
N LEU A 696 8.24 -18.93 19.84
CA LEU A 696 8.89 -20.10 20.44
C LEU A 696 10.15 -19.72 21.24
N LYS A 697 10.94 -18.75 20.78
CA LYS A 697 12.10 -18.24 21.53
C LYS A 697 11.66 -17.61 22.86
N VAL A 698 10.58 -16.82 22.89
CA VAL A 698 10.05 -16.25 24.13
C VAL A 698 9.62 -17.35 25.10
N LEU A 699 8.82 -18.31 24.63
CA LEU A 699 8.35 -19.44 25.46
C LEU A 699 9.53 -20.26 26.03
N LEU A 700 10.62 -20.38 25.28
CA LEU A 700 11.79 -21.13 25.70
C LEU A 700 12.66 -20.37 26.71
N TYR A 701 12.89 -19.08 26.52
CA TYR A 701 13.85 -18.31 27.33
C TYR A 701 13.26 -17.58 28.54
N THR A 702 11.94 -17.39 28.61
CA THR A 702 11.31 -16.62 29.72
C THR A 702 10.95 -17.45 30.97
N ASN A 703 11.35 -18.72 30.99
CA ASN A 703 11.52 -19.58 32.18
C ASN A 703 10.32 -19.67 33.15
N LYS A 704 9.08 -19.79 32.64
CA LYS A 704 7.92 -20.24 33.47
C LYS A 704 7.60 -21.70 33.20
N THR A 705 7.29 -22.44 34.27
CA THR A 705 7.08 -23.89 34.25
C THR A 705 5.93 -24.37 33.35
N ASN A 706 4.99 -23.50 32.97
CA ASN A 706 3.91 -23.79 32.01
C ASN A 706 4.26 -23.51 30.53
N ASP A 707 5.43 -22.92 30.25
CA ASP A 707 5.77 -22.45 28.90
C ASP A 707 6.41 -23.55 28.03
N LEU A 708 7.04 -24.56 28.64
CA LEU A 708 7.67 -25.68 27.91
C LEU A 708 6.67 -26.62 27.23
N GLU A 709 5.55 -26.96 27.88
CA GLU A 709 4.50 -27.76 27.26
C GLU A 709 3.87 -27.02 26.07
N THR A 710 3.59 -25.72 26.28
CA THR A 710 3.09 -24.81 25.25
C THR A 710 4.06 -24.71 24.07
N PHE A 711 5.36 -24.60 24.35
CA PHE A 711 6.43 -24.63 23.35
C PHE A 711 6.38 -25.91 22.50
N TYR A 712 6.35 -27.10 23.12
CA TYR A 712 6.36 -28.35 22.34
C TYR A 712 5.08 -28.52 21.52
N LYS A 713 3.93 -28.10 22.03
CA LYS A 713 2.66 -28.12 21.29
C LYS A 713 2.72 -27.21 20.06
N ALA A 714 3.21 -25.98 20.21
CA ALA A 714 3.37 -25.03 19.11
C ALA A 714 4.44 -25.49 18.11
N SER A 715 5.61 -25.96 18.59
CA SER A 715 6.70 -26.52 17.79
C SER A 715 6.23 -27.70 16.94
N LYS A 716 5.47 -28.65 17.53
CA LYS A 716 4.91 -29.80 16.81
C LYS A 716 3.94 -29.39 15.69
N SER A 717 3.11 -28.38 15.93
CA SER A 717 2.20 -27.84 14.92
C SER A 717 2.96 -27.24 13.73
N LEU A 718 3.96 -26.39 14.01
CA LEU A 718 4.82 -25.78 13.00
C LEU A 718 5.67 -26.81 12.26
N TRP A 719 6.13 -27.86 12.94
CA TRP A 719 6.89 -28.94 12.32
C TRP A 719 6.06 -29.70 11.29
N LYS A 720 4.79 -30.02 11.61
CA LYS A 720 3.86 -30.65 10.66
C LYS A 720 3.67 -29.78 9.41
N PHE A 721 3.53 -28.47 9.61
CA PHE A 721 3.44 -27.52 8.52
C PHE A 721 4.73 -27.47 7.68
N GLY A 722 5.89 -27.31 8.33
CA GLY A 722 7.19 -27.19 7.67
C GLY A 722 7.56 -28.43 6.87
N ARG A 723 7.26 -29.64 7.39
CA ARG A 723 7.45 -30.90 6.65
C ARG A 723 6.55 -30.98 5.43
N ALA A 724 5.28 -30.64 5.58
CA ALA A 724 4.36 -30.67 4.45
C ALA A 724 4.81 -29.72 3.34
N GLN A 725 5.26 -28.51 3.68
CA GLN A 725 5.67 -27.50 2.70
C GLN A 725 7.11 -27.65 2.19
N GLN A 726 7.86 -28.65 2.68
CA GLN A 726 9.29 -28.77 2.42
C GLN A 726 10.06 -27.49 2.77
N HIS A 727 9.68 -26.84 3.88
CA HIS A 727 10.22 -25.57 4.30
C HIS A 727 11.52 -25.75 5.09
N SER A 728 12.64 -25.95 4.38
CA SER A 728 13.97 -26.23 4.96
C SER A 728 14.39 -25.23 6.03
N ASN A 729 14.24 -23.92 5.80
CA ASN A 729 14.63 -22.89 6.79
C ASN A 729 13.79 -22.96 8.10
N LEU A 730 12.48 -23.21 8.01
CA LEU A 730 11.62 -23.39 9.19
C LEU A 730 12.02 -24.66 9.96
N LEU A 731 12.24 -25.77 9.25
CA LEU A 731 12.66 -27.03 9.87
C LEU A 731 14.04 -26.92 10.54
N LEU A 732 14.98 -26.20 9.91
CA LEU A 732 16.28 -25.87 10.49
C LEU A 732 16.11 -25.13 11.83
N GLN A 733 15.34 -24.04 11.84
CA GLN A 733 15.11 -23.23 13.04
C GLN A 733 14.37 -24.00 14.15
N LEU A 734 13.39 -24.83 13.80
CA LEU A 734 12.69 -25.70 14.75
C LEU A 734 13.61 -26.75 15.36
N ASN A 735 14.50 -27.35 14.58
CA ASN A 735 15.47 -28.31 15.08
C ASN A 735 16.49 -27.66 16.02
N ILE A 736 16.95 -26.44 15.73
CA ILE A 736 17.79 -25.66 16.64
C ILE A 736 17.05 -25.41 17.97
N LEU A 737 15.80 -24.93 17.93
CA LEU A 737 15.02 -24.66 19.14
C LEU A 737 14.72 -25.92 19.97
N ASN A 738 14.32 -27.02 19.32
CA ASN A 738 14.08 -28.28 20.00
C ASN A 738 15.37 -28.86 20.59
N ALA A 739 16.52 -28.65 19.95
CA ALA A 739 17.81 -29.03 20.51
C ALA A 739 18.14 -28.27 21.80
N ILE A 740 17.92 -26.94 21.80
CA ILE A 740 18.10 -26.10 22.99
C ILE A 740 17.14 -26.54 24.11
N ALA A 741 15.85 -26.71 23.80
CA ALA A 741 14.85 -27.15 24.78
C ALA A 741 15.21 -28.50 25.41
N SER A 742 15.62 -29.48 24.61
CA SER A 742 16.06 -30.79 25.11
C SER A 742 17.32 -30.69 25.97
N HIS A 743 18.27 -29.81 25.61
CA HIS A 743 19.48 -29.57 26.41
C HIS A 743 19.16 -28.92 27.75
N MET A 744 18.26 -27.93 27.79
CA MET A 744 17.78 -27.30 29.03
C MET A 744 17.08 -28.29 29.97
N GLN A 745 16.49 -29.37 29.43
CA GLN A 745 15.91 -30.47 30.20
C GLN A 745 16.92 -31.57 30.60
N GLY A 746 18.20 -31.43 30.26
CA GLY A 746 19.24 -32.44 30.50
C GLY A 746 19.18 -33.65 29.55
N LYS A 747 18.32 -33.65 28.52
CA LYS A 747 18.19 -34.72 27.53
C LYS A 747 19.24 -34.57 26.42
N THR A 748 20.50 -34.83 26.75
CA THR A 748 21.63 -34.55 25.84
C THR A 748 21.60 -35.33 24.53
N ASN A 749 21.03 -36.54 24.52
CA ASN A 749 20.95 -37.36 23.30
C ASN A 749 19.92 -36.77 22.31
N ASP A 750 18.74 -36.38 22.81
CA ASP A 750 17.72 -35.74 22.00
C ASP A 750 18.21 -34.40 21.45
N ALA A 751 18.90 -33.61 22.28
CA ALA A 751 19.53 -32.36 21.85
C ALA A 751 20.53 -32.57 20.70
N THR A 752 21.37 -33.61 20.82
CA THR A 752 22.36 -33.98 19.79
C THR A 752 21.69 -34.43 18.49
N ASN A 753 20.60 -35.19 18.58
CA ASN A 753 19.85 -35.67 17.41
C ASN A 753 19.23 -34.52 16.63
N TYR A 754 18.51 -33.62 17.33
CA TYR A 754 17.90 -32.44 16.69
C TYR A 754 18.95 -31.53 16.06
N MET A 755 20.05 -31.27 16.77
CA MET A 755 21.12 -30.41 16.24
C MET A 755 21.88 -31.06 15.07
N SER A 756 22.00 -32.38 15.04
CA SER A 756 22.57 -33.10 13.89
C SER A 756 21.70 -32.95 12.64
N GLU A 757 20.37 -33.03 12.80
CA GLU A 757 19.43 -32.80 11.71
C GLU A 757 19.47 -31.32 11.23
N ALA A 758 19.58 -30.36 12.16
CA ALA A 758 19.80 -28.95 11.83
C ALA A 758 21.09 -28.75 11.00
N LEU A 759 22.21 -29.32 11.45
CA LEU A 759 23.49 -29.25 10.75
C LEU A 759 23.40 -29.83 9.34
N SER A 760 22.75 -30.98 9.18
CA SER A 760 22.54 -31.61 7.87
C SER A 760 21.73 -30.72 6.91
N ILE A 761 20.63 -30.11 7.38
CA ILE A 761 19.84 -29.18 6.57
C ILE A 761 20.67 -27.95 6.18
N SER A 762 21.36 -27.34 7.13
CA SER A 762 22.18 -26.14 6.89
C SER A 762 23.40 -26.42 6.00
N GLU A 763 23.96 -27.63 6.04
CA GLU A 763 25.06 -28.06 5.18
C GLU A 763 24.60 -28.22 3.73
N ALA A 764 23.43 -28.83 3.52
CA ALA A 764 22.82 -28.98 2.20
C ALA A 764 22.41 -27.63 1.57
N THR A 765 21.97 -26.68 2.40
CA THR A 765 21.42 -25.38 1.96
C THR A 765 22.43 -24.24 1.96
N GLY A 766 23.51 -24.35 2.74
CA GLY A 766 24.53 -23.31 2.92
C GLY A 766 24.18 -22.24 3.95
N ASP A 767 23.11 -22.40 4.73
CA ASP A 767 22.64 -21.41 5.72
C ASP A 767 23.46 -21.41 7.02
N LEU A 768 24.53 -20.62 7.04
CA LEU A 768 25.42 -20.51 8.18
C LEU A 768 24.92 -19.51 9.23
N LEU A 769 24.36 -18.37 8.80
CA LEU A 769 24.04 -17.27 9.71
C LEU A 769 22.86 -17.53 10.65
N VAL A 770 21.99 -18.47 10.31
CA VAL A 770 20.82 -18.85 11.13
C VAL A 770 21.26 -19.19 12.56
N TYR A 771 22.42 -19.84 12.74
CA TYR A 771 22.91 -20.19 14.08
C TYR A 771 23.24 -18.96 14.95
N LYS A 772 23.68 -17.84 14.36
CA LYS A 772 23.92 -16.59 15.11
C LYS A 772 22.63 -15.93 15.60
N GLU A 773 21.48 -16.36 15.08
CA GLU A 773 20.17 -15.79 15.43
C GLU A 773 19.56 -16.38 16.69
N PHE A 774 20.11 -17.49 17.16
CA PHE A 774 19.73 -18.16 18.39
C PHE A 774 20.87 -17.93 19.40
N SER A 775 20.52 -17.66 20.66
CA SER A 775 21.43 -17.20 21.72
C SER A 775 22.64 -18.13 21.96
N TYR A 776 23.52 -17.75 22.90
CA TYR A 776 24.66 -18.57 23.33
C TYR A 776 24.28 -20.01 23.78
N HIS A 777 23.01 -20.32 24.04
CA HIS A 777 22.58 -21.69 24.32
C HIS A 777 22.84 -22.66 23.15
N VAL A 778 22.83 -22.17 21.90
CA VAL A 778 23.22 -22.98 20.74
C VAL A 778 24.68 -23.40 20.82
N LEU A 779 25.55 -22.53 21.33
CA LEU A 779 26.97 -22.82 21.48
C LEU A 779 27.22 -23.98 22.44
N GLU A 780 26.48 -24.06 23.55
CA GLU A 780 26.62 -25.18 24.49
C GLU A 780 26.32 -26.53 23.84
N VAL A 781 25.23 -26.60 23.08
CA VAL A 781 24.85 -27.82 22.36
C VAL A 781 25.90 -28.16 21.29
N LEU A 782 26.31 -27.18 20.48
CA LEU A 782 27.31 -27.39 19.42
C LEU A 782 28.68 -27.80 19.98
N VAL A 783 29.14 -27.21 21.09
CA VAL A 783 30.40 -27.57 21.73
C VAL A 783 30.33 -28.96 22.37
N ASN A 784 29.24 -29.29 23.07
CA ASN A 784 29.03 -30.63 23.63
C ASN A 784 29.04 -31.70 22.53
N MET A 785 28.46 -31.42 21.37
CA MET A 785 28.51 -32.31 20.20
C MET A 785 29.93 -32.43 19.63
N ALA A 786 30.63 -31.31 19.45
CA ALA A 786 32.00 -31.30 18.95
C ALA A 786 33.00 -32.04 19.86
N GLN A 787 32.69 -32.13 21.17
CA GLN A 787 33.47 -32.90 22.14
C GLN A 787 33.15 -34.40 22.12
N LYS A 788 31.90 -34.78 21.87
CA LYS A 788 31.44 -36.19 21.86
C LYS A 788 31.65 -36.90 20.52
N ALA A 789 31.72 -36.16 19.40
CA ALA A 789 31.84 -36.70 18.06
C ALA A 789 33.04 -36.10 17.30
N VAL A 790 33.51 -36.80 16.26
CA VAL A 790 34.53 -36.27 15.35
C VAL A 790 33.94 -35.07 14.60
N SER A 791 34.44 -33.86 14.88
CA SER A 791 33.93 -32.62 14.28
C SER A 791 33.88 -32.70 12.74
N SER A 792 32.72 -32.55 12.13
CA SER A 792 32.61 -32.36 10.67
C SER A 792 33.23 -31.01 10.27
N SER A 793 33.71 -30.90 9.03
CA SER A 793 34.24 -29.63 8.49
C SER A 793 33.18 -28.52 8.54
N TYR A 794 31.91 -28.87 8.33
CA TYR A 794 30.79 -27.94 8.43
C TYR A 794 30.52 -27.47 9.86
N LEU A 795 30.51 -28.37 10.85
CA LEU A 795 30.37 -28.00 12.27
C LEU A 795 31.47 -27.02 12.70
N ARG A 796 32.71 -27.20 12.24
CA ARG A 796 33.79 -26.23 12.49
C ARG A 796 33.51 -24.87 11.87
N ARG A 797 32.96 -24.82 10.64
CA ARG A 797 32.57 -23.57 10.00
C ARG A 797 31.46 -22.86 10.78
N VAL A 798 30.45 -23.60 11.27
CA VAL A 798 29.40 -23.04 12.13
C VAL A 798 29.99 -22.50 13.43
N LEU A 799 30.88 -23.25 14.10
CA LEU A 799 31.55 -22.80 15.32
C LEU A 799 32.42 -21.56 15.09
N SER A 800 33.12 -21.46 13.95
CA SER A 800 33.95 -20.30 13.62
C SER A 800 33.14 -19.00 13.47
N LEU A 801 31.83 -19.07 13.25
CA LEU A 801 30.97 -17.89 13.25
C LEU A 801 30.95 -17.16 14.59
N PHE A 802 31.19 -17.90 15.68
CA PHE A 802 31.14 -17.39 17.05
C PHE A 802 32.52 -17.04 17.60
N GLU A 803 33.59 -17.14 16.80
CA GLU A 803 34.92 -16.70 17.21
C GLU A 803 34.95 -15.16 17.32
N ILE A 804 35.29 -14.66 18.50
CA ILE A 804 35.39 -13.23 18.79
C ILE A 804 36.62 -12.67 18.07
N SER A 805 36.44 -11.77 17.11
CA SER A 805 37.55 -10.98 16.56
C SER A 805 38.09 -10.04 17.64
N GLU A 806 39.40 -10.06 17.88
CA GLU A 806 40.12 -9.17 18.82
C GLU A 806 39.84 -7.67 18.59
N GLN A 807 39.35 -7.28 17.41
CA GLN A 807 38.96 -5.89 17.07
C GLN A 807 37.84 -5.30 17.95
N ASN A 808 37.00 -6.13 18.59
CA ASN A 808 35.94 -5.64 19.47
C ASN A 808 36.42 -5.32 20.90
N LYS A 809 37.60 -5.79 21.32
CA LYS A 809 38.16 -5.45 22.64
C LYS A 809 38.78 -4.04 22.67
N THR A 810 39.22 -3.51 21.53
CA THR A 810 39.87 -2.18 21.44
C THR A 810 38.91 -1.00 21.25
N ALA A 811 37.66 -1.24 20.84
CA ALA A 811 36.61 -0.21 20.75
C ALA A 811 36.04 0.23 22.13
N SER A 812 36.48 -0.41 23.22
CA SER A 812 36.03 -0.16 24.60
C SER A 812 36.65 1.06 25.28
N LYS A 813 37.41 1.90 24.57
CA LYS A 813 38.09 3.08 25.15
C LYS A 813 37.44 4.45 24.87
N ASP A 814 36.51 4.56 23.93
CA ASP A 814 35.74 5.80 23.72
C ASP A 814 34.44 5.79 24.52
N SER A 815 34.56 6.16 25.79
CA SER A 815 33.54 6.10 26.85
C SER A 815 32.52 7.25 26.85
N SER A 816 32.07 7.73 25.69
CA SER A 816 31.01 8.77 25.61
C SER A 816 29.82 8.46 24.70
N VAL A 817 29.75 7.27 24.09
CA VAL A 817 28.65 6.87 23.18
C VAL A 817 27.87 5.63 23.67
N TYR A 818 28.32 5.01 24.76
CA TYR A 818 27.64 3.89 25.42
C TYR A 818 26.81 4.39 26.62
N PRO A 819 25.48 4.21 26.66
CA PRO A 819 24.72 4.42 27.88
C PRO A 819 25.21 3.42 28.94
N GLN A 820 25.59 3.93 30.11
CA GLN A 820 26.17 3.18 31.24
C GLN A 820 25.25 2.09 31.86
N ASN A 821 24.10 1.78 31.27
CA ASN A 821 23.21 0.69 31.71
C ASN A 821 23.48 -0.65 31.00
N PHE A 822 24.50 -0.73 30.12
CA PHE A 822 24.89 -1.98 29.43
C PHE A 822 25.97 -2.80 30.16
N HIS A 823 26.42 -2.36 31.34
CA HIS A 823 27.36 -3.10 32.20
C HIS A 823 26.96 -3.04 33.70
N SER A 824 25.67 -3.06 34.02
CA SER A 824 25.27 -3.32 35.41
C SER A 824 25.09 -4.82 35.59
N THR A 825 26.18 -5.44 36.07
CA THR A 825 26.52 -6.86 36.30
C THR A 825 27.45 -7.41 35.23
N GLU A 826 28.68 -7.74 35.62
CA GLU A 826 29.49 -8.77 34.96
C GLU A 826 28.58 -10.00 34.79
N SER A 827 28.00 -10.14 33.61
CA SER A 827 26.93 -11.10 33.40
C SER A 827 27.57 -12.49 33.31
N THR A 828 26.95 -13.47 33.95
CA THR A 828 27.32 -14.90 33.86
C THR A 828 27.48 -15.39 32.40
N GLN A 829 26.89 -14.68 31.43
CA GLN A 829 26.99 -14.94 30.00
C GLN A 829 28.39 -14.65 29.42
N ASP A 830 29.06 -13.56 29.82
CA ASP A 830 30.39 -13.23 29.30
C ASP A 830 31.44 -14.24 29.75
N ILE A 831 31.31 -14.75 30.99
CA ILE A 831 32.16 -15.81 31.55
C ILE A 831 31.89 -17.16 30.84
N ILE A 832 30.62 -17.49 30.57
CA ILE A 832 30.25 -18.70 29.82
C ILE A 832 30.81 -18.63 28.39
N VAL A 833 30.65 -17.49 27.71
CA VAL A 833 31.16 -17.27 26.34
C VAL A 833 32.68 -17.34 26.29
N GLU A 834 33.42 -16.69 27.20
CA GLU A 834 34.88 -16.84 27.26
C GLU A 834 35.29 -18.30 27.55
N SER A 835 34.57 -19.03 28.41
CA SER A 835 34.85 -20.46 28.67
C SER A 835 34.58 -21.36 27.45
N ILE A 836 33.53 -21.05 26.67
CA ILE A 836 33.12 -21.79 25.47
C ILE A 836 34.07 -21.48 24.31
N VAL A 837 34.43 -20.22 24.11
CA VAL A 837 35.41 -19.79 23.09
C VAL A 837 36.78 -20.41 23.41
N HIS A 838 37.17 -20.48 24.68
CA HIS A 838 38.39 -21.19 25.08
C HIS A 838 38.31 -22.70 24.81
N LYS A 839 37.14 -23.33 24.98
CA LYS A 839 36.91 -24.73 24.57
C LYS A 839 36.96 -24.92 23.05
N ILE A 840 36.55 -23.93 22.27
CA ILE A 840 36.61 -23.92 20.79
C ILE A 840 38.07 -23.80 20.31
N GLU A 841 38.88 -22.91 20.90
CA GLU A 841 40.33 -22.80 20.62
C GLU A 841 41.07 -24.14 20.82
N ILE A 842 40.56 -24.99 21.72
CA ILE A 842 41.13 -26.27 22.12
C ILE A 842 40.59 -27.45 21.30
N LEU A 843 39.72 -27.25 20.29
CA LEU A 843 39.16 -28.35 19.48
C LEU A 843 40.25 -29.15 18.73
N ILE A 844 40.59 -30.30 19.32
CA ILE A 844 41.53 -31.28 18.81
C ILE A 844 40.79 -32.19 17.82
N SER A 845 41.31 -32.35 16.61
CA SER A 845 40.73 -33.27 15.62
C SER A 845 40.89 -34.73 16.05
N LYS A 846 40.07 -35.66 15.52
CA LYS A 846 40.18 -37.11 15.83
C LYS A 846 41.61 -37.63 15.68
N ARG A 847 42.31 -37.18 14.65
CA ARG A 847 43.67 -37.64 14.36
C ARG A 847 44.69 -37.09 15.35
N GLU A 848 44.54 -35.82 15.70
CA GLU A 848 45.35 -35.17 16.73
C GLU A 848 45.06 -35.77 18.12
N LEU A 849 43.83 -36.16 18.42
CA LEU A 849 43.43 -36.78 19.68
C LEU A 849 43.96 -38.22 19.79
N GLN A 850 43.90 -39.01 18.72
CA GLN A 850 44.55 -40.33 18.65
C GLN A 850 46.06 -40.24 18.87
N ILE A 851 46.72 -39.26 18.24
CA ILE A 851 48.15 -39.01 18.44
C ILE A 851 48.41 -38.59 19.89
N LEU A 852 47.57 -37.72 20.46
CA LEU A 852 47.68 -37.26 21.84
C LEU A 852 47.44 -38.37 22.89
N GLU A 853 46.53 -39.32 22.62
CA GLU A 853 46.31 -40.51 23.44
C GLU A 853 47.54 -41.44 23.43
N LEU A 854 48.12 -41.71 22.26
CA LEU A 854 49.35 -42.49 22.15
C LEU A 854 50.54 -41.77 22.80
N VAL A 855 50.56 -40.44 22.71
CA VAL A 855 51.54 -39.60 23.39
C VAL A 855 51.42 -39.73 24.90
N ALA A 856 50.20 -39.74 25.43
CA ALA A 856 49.90 -39.93 26.85
C ALA A 856 50.24 -41.34 27.35
N LYS A 857 50.20 -42.34 26.47
CA LYS A 857 50.68 -43.72 26.71
C LYS A 857 52.20 -43.90 26.59
N GLY A 858 52.95 -42.84 26.27
CA GLY A 858 54.43 -42.87 26.22
C GLY A 858 55.05 -43.22 24.87
N PHE A 859 54.27 -43.39 23.79
CA PHE A 859 54.77 -43.85 22.48
C PHE A 859 55.66 -42.81 21.77
N LYS A 860 56.86 -43.16 21.28
CA LYS A 860 57.69 -42.22 20.50
C LYS A 860 57.07 -41.95 19.13
N ASN A 861 57.51 -40.88 18.44
CA ASN A 861 56.90 -40.49 17.16
C ASN A 861 56.96 -41.60 16.10
N ASN A 862 58.00 -42.44 16.10
CA ASN A 862 58.10 -43.61 15.23
C ASN A 862 57.07 -44.68 15.59
N ASP A 863 56.85 -44.92 16.88
CA ASP A 863 55.87 -45.91 17.35
C ASP A 863 54.44 -45.45 17.03
N ILE A 864 54.15 -44.15 17.17
CA ILE A 864 52.87 -43.55 16.78
C ILE A 864 52.67 -43.66 15.26
N ALA A 865 53.70 -43.35 14.47
CA ALA A 865 53.68 -43.44 13.01
C ALA A 865 53.34 -44.86 12.55
N ASN A 866 53.98 -45.88 13.15
CA ASN A 866 53.74 -47.28 12.86
C ASN A 866 52.34 -47.74 13.31
N THR A 867 51.93 -47.37 14.53
CA THR A 867 50.61 -47.74 15.10
C THR A 867 49.45 -47.15 14.30
N LEU A 868 49.64 -45.95 13.76
CA LEU A 868 48.61 -45.22 13.03
C LEU A 868 48.75 -45.32 11.51
N PHE A 869 49.74 -46.08 10.99
CA PHE A 869 50.05 -46.23 9.56
C PHE A 869 50.21 -44.88 8.83
N ILE A 870 51.01 -43.96 9.38
CA ILE A 870 51.32 -42.64 8.78
C ILE A 870 52.80 -42.32 8.89
N SER A 871 53.30 -41.36 8.12
CA SER A 871 54.70 -40.94 8.22
C SER A 871 54.99 -40.23 9.54
N VAL A 872 56.24 -40.36 10.02
CA VAL A 872 56.75 -39.66 11.22
C VAL A 872 56.61 -38.13 11.07
N GLU A 873 56.77 -37.62 9.85
CA GLU A 873 56.60 -36.20 9.56
C GLU A 873 55.15 -35.74 9.72
N THR A 874 54.19 -36.60 9.37
CA THR A 874 52.75 -36.34 9.60
C THR A 874 52.44 -36.31 11.11
N VAL A 875 53.05 -37.20 11.90
CA VAL A 875 52.93 -37.18 13.38
C VAL A 875 53.49 -35.87 13.96
N LYS A 876 54.66 -35.41 13.50
CA LYS A 876 55.25 -34.12 13.93
C LYS A 876 54.36 -32.93 13.58
N LYS A 877 53.79 -32.89 12.37
CA LYS A 877 52.84 -31.83 11.96
C LYS A 877 51.60 -31.80 12.85
N HIS A 878 51.00 -32.95 13.14
CA HIS A 878 49.86 -33.03 14.06
C HIS A 878 50.23 -32.63 15.49
N LEU A 879 51.38 -33.04 16.00
CA LEU A 879 51.87 -32.63 17.32
C LEU A 879 52.11 -31.12 17.41
N SER A 880 52.71 -30.51 16.38
CA SER A 880 52.89 -29.06 16.31
C SER A 880 51.56 -28.32 16.33
N SER A 881 50.57 -28.82 15.57
CA SER A 881 49.19 -28.31 15.61
C SER A 881 48.56 -28.45 16.99
N VAL A 882 48.71 -29.60 17.66
CA VAL A 882 48.23 -29.84 19.03
C VAL A 882 48.88 -28.87 20.01
N TYR A 883 50.19 -28.65 19.93
CA TYR A 883 50.91 -27.73 20.81
C TYR A 883 50.44 -26.30 20.64
N LYS A 884 50.20 -25.88 19.38
CA LYS A 884 49.66 -24.57 19.06
C LYS A 884 48.25 -24.38 19.62
N LYS A 885 47.36 -25.36 19.41
CA LYS A 885 45.96 -25.33 19.92
C LYS A 885 45.88 -25.36 21.44
N LEU A 886 46.71 -26.18 22.08
CA LEU A 886 46.77 -26.26 23.54
C LEU A 886 47.60 -25.13 24.17
N LYS A 887 48.23 -24.24 23.40
CA LYS A 887 49.13 -23.18 23.90
C LYS A 887 50.19 -23.76 24.87
N VAL A 888 50.91 -24.79 24.43
CA VAL A 888 51.99 -25.47 25.17
C VAL A 888 53.22 -25.62 24.29
N LYS A 889 54.41 -25.68 24.90
CA LYS A 889 55.68 -25.75 24.15
C LYS A 889 56.27 -27.16 24.06
N ASN A 890 55.77 -28.09 24.87
CA ASN A 890 56.36 -29.41 25.00
C ASN A 890 55.29 -30.51 25.14
N ARG A 891 55.74 -31.73 24.86
CA ARG A 891 54.94 -32.95 24.86
C ARG A 891 54.28 -33.24 26.20
N ILE A 892 55.01 -33.05 27.29
CA ILE A 892 54.53 -33.25 28.66
C ILE A 892 53.45 -32.22 29.01
N GLY A 893 53.68 -30.95 28.65
CA GLY A 893 52.70 -29.88 28.80
C GLY A 893 51.40 -30.16 28.03
N ALA A 894 51.49 -30.75 26.83
CA ALA A 894 50.32 -31.18 26.07
C ALA A 894 49.50 -32.24 26.82
N VAL A 895 50.14 -33.26 27.42
CA VAL A 895 49.45 -34.31 28.19
C VAL A 895 48.82 -33.75 29.47
N ILE A 896 49.56 -32.94 30.24
CA ILE A 896 49.05 -32.34 31.48
C ILE A 896 47.85 -31.45 31.19
N LYS A 897 47.97 -30.59 30.18
CA LYS A 897 46.89 -29.68 29.81
C LYS A 897 45.70 -30.43 29.22
N ALA A 898 45.93 -31.49 28.44
CA ALA A 898 44.87 -32.36 27.94
C ALA A 898 44.12 -33.12 29.06
N LYS A 899 44.82 -33.56 30.12
CA LYS A 899 44.17 -34.13 31.32
C LYS A 899 43.35 -33.08 32.08
N LYS A 900 43.88 -31.85 32.24
CA LYS A 900 43.17 -30.73 32.88
C LYS A 900 41.88 -30.34 32.14
N PHE A 901 41.85 -30.51 30.81
CA PHE A 901 40.68 -30.26 29.97
C PHE A 901 39.79 -31.50 29.73
N ASN A 902 39.98 -32.61 30.45
CA ASN A 902 39.23 -33.87 30.31
C ASN A 902 39.26 -34.46 28.88
N LEU A 903 40.30 -34.17 28.09
CA LEU A 903 40.46 -34.71 26.72
C LEU A 903 41.04 -36.14 26.70
N LEU A 904 41.58 -36.60 27.82
CA LEU A 904 42.16 -37.94 28.01
C LEU A 904 41.50 -38.60 29.22
N LYS A 905 41.06 -39.85 29.10
CA LYS A 905 40.53 -40.62 30.23
C LYS A 905 41.63 -40.83 31.29
N SER A 906 41.35 -40.55 32.55
CA SER A 906 42.25 -40.88 33.66
C SER A 906 42.40 -42.40 33.78
N GLN A 907 43.58 -42.93 33.49
CA GLN A 907 43.90 -44.30 33.88
C GLN A 907 44.07 -44.34 35.40
N ALA A 908 43.33 -45.24 36.06
CA ALA A 908 43.66 -45.67 37.41
C ALA A 908 45.07 -46.30 37.41
N PRO A 909 45.87 -46.15 38.49
CA PRO A 909 47.15 -46.83 38.58
C PRO A 909 46.93 -48.35 38.64
N SER A 910 47.60 -49.10 37.76
CA SER A 910 47.72 -50.55 37.86
C SER A 910 48.59 -50.92 39.07
N PRO A 911 48.15 -51.82 39.97
CA PRO A 911 48.96 -52.29 41.07
C PRO A 911 49.84 -53.45 40.61
N GLU A 912 51.12 -53.23 40.35
CA GLU A 912 52.16 -54.27 40.45
C GLU A 912 53.48 -53.63 40.92
N SER A 913 53.76 -53.81 42.21
CA SER A 913 55.08 -54.09 42.78
C SER A 913 54.89 -54.91 44.04
#